data_AF-A0A4S4LBE4-F1
#
_entry.id   AF-A0A4S4LBE4-F1
#
_cell.length_a   1.000
_cell.length_b   1.000
_cell.length_c   1.000
_cell.angle_alpha   90.00
_cell.angle_beta   90.00
_cell.angle_gamma   90.00
#
_symmetry.space_group_name_H-M   'P 1'
#
loop_
_entity.id
_entity.type
_entity.pdbx_description
1 polymer ?
#
loop_
_entity_poly.entity_id
_entity_poly.type
_entity_poly.pdbx_seq_one_letter_code
_entity_poly.pdbx_strand_id
1 'polypeptide(L)'
;MFRQLADWTKLTNRSRKRKLTEAQRQVYKLEKVTNFRWVAQHLGRRSHYVLTAADRASDDIKIMLSQIGQFAEIAYGLYDQDLIWRNLDVFTRPDYPLEHYDALHESQLLTVLRGRNAGVKGLLAYRKKQKQLIVAFSGTSNVAQAFHDVDTFAVQYPGRRASGKAKVHAGFWRLYRGIRRATLEALAGCLTSEKRLDVEEVVVTGHSLGGALSIYLIMDLMNPEFCSKYLKGEQLAVSPGTSLTIVIYGAPRAGNSAFVELYRSSIAKFRSGPGEQKFSEFAVKAYNDGVPALPPHVFGFRHAVVESVLFFYRGRLYQIPSSENECLNFSTQDEEGDETSAPLYPWGGHNYYNDRSFETIIRRMGWIVPPEGGNLVDGWETKYAEKLKKELQKARRQKGQTTEKNSRATASRFLMRVSVVDDRAGRLSTIMATDISDSAQSARRKGKLRAPAEENSETTPLLGSSHQLIHDEIVPSTELSRYRHRLLVLLSTVFLSTLGLCILVGLSLLALMYSYSSKVANAVREGVLDRTLVVRGPERVDVLNVTEGSVWLQVDVRVGVDGGTAVDAVVDSGKTWFSPTDIQRALGRWMVRRMGQLTVSSDEITLLSGERLLANVTIPAISLALTLDHPNDLSWLTPLSLPVQVNATNNATDLTVFAQESWRTGYVIATALMRHISVQGGSESETSWRSRLKVKQDNVIVPARLRIPDLPGLPTPGRGTPFPEFSDLVTLKSIHVTSANHSISIHASASVIDPMPASLHMRIPSIPFYVSLSDMNSSNTTAVTVTTGHTKPFSFTHPNITLSLVGAVPPIPRSASPLISTFLSAYLSGVDAPITVGSPLFPALRIPALFPAPHPKPKLLQDVHIKDMRITLHGESILASGTIYAHVVLPMGINVGLDARKIWPDVLVFDGDVPDENDTSDYSYSDVLGLFTLPAKPTFNWPSRTSKGSKDKKKKERATIPKEPLPSPLPERAFARIRPDDWLPAHSEPITTPVGDAAEYEITAEVVDVPLEVLPGRDSLLRSFVAKVLFSGREGALAGVKGTAAVAAAVDGLPVRDRDDDDDDDDGSGEHVMELTGLPFSGSVRVGRKGL
;
A
#
# COMPACT_ATOMS: atom_id res chain seq x y z
N MET A 1 -45.20 15.63 39.69
CA MET A 1 -44.34 15.72 38.48
C MET A 1 -43.58 14.43 38.18
N PHE A 2 -42.48 14.05 38.83
CA PHE A 2 -41.60 12.97 38.33
C PHE A 2 -42.26 11.61 38.03
N ARG A 3 -43.34 11.20 38.72
CA ARG A 3 -44.11 9.99 38.36
C ARG A 3 -44.86 10.09 37.02
N GLN A 4 -45.32 11.27 36.59
CA GLN A 4 -46.04 11.44 35.32
C GLN A 4 -45.12 11.31 34.08
N LEU A 5 -43.85 11.72 34.18
CA LEU A 5 -42.85 11.50 33.11
C LEU A 5 -42.52 10.01 32.92
N ALA A 6 -42.61 9.20 33.98
CA ALA A 6 -42.44 7.75 33.91
C ALA A 6 -43.62 7.01 33.26
N ASP A 7 -44.79 7.65 33.12
CA ASP A 7 -45.93 7.11 32.38
C ASP A 7 -46.01 7.69 30.95
N TRP A 8 -45.59 8.93 30.73
CA TRP A 8 -45.48 9.50 29.37
C TRP A 8 -44.49 8.72 28.49
N THR A 9 -43.39 8.24 29.07
CA THR A 9 -42.42 7.34 28.41
C THR A 9 -42.95 5.93 28.13
N LYS A 10 -44.11 5.54 28.68
CA LYS A 10 -44.83 4.30 28.30
C LYS A 10 -45.80 4.52 27.14
N LEU A 11 -46.25 5.76 26.90
CA LEU A 11 -47.29 6.07 25.91
C LEU A 11 -46.77 6.18 24.48
N THR A 12 -45.52 6.62 24.28
CA THR A 12 -44.92 6.78 22.94
C THR A 12 -44.30 5.50 22.37
N ASN A 13 -44.19 4.41 23.14
CA ASN A 13 -43.59 3.14 22.71
C ASN A 13 -44.64 2.09 22.27
N ARG A 14 -45.76 2.53 21.68
CA ARG A 14 -46.79 1.67 21.08
C ARG A 14 -46.44 1.25 19.64
N SER A 15 -45.26 0.70 19.42
CA SER A 15 -45.12 -0.39 18.43
C SER A 15 -45.15 -1.70 19.23
N ARG A 16 -46.07 -2.63 18.88
CA ARG A 16 -46.14 -3.91 19.58
C ARG A 16 -44.82 -4.65 19.38
N LYS A 17 -44.01 -4.80 20.44
CA LYS A 17 -42.76 -5.60 20.42
C LYS A 17 -43.07 -7.09 20.25
N ARG A 18 -43.46 -7.49 19.02
CA ARG A 18 -43.66 -8.89 18.59
C ARG A 18 -42.37 -9.64 18.94
N LYS A 19 -42.48 -10.71 19.73
CA LYS A 19 -41.31 -11.46 20.23
C LYS A 19 -40.58 -12.07 19.03
N LEU A 20 -39.38 -11.57 18.71
CA LEU A 20 -38.53 -12.16 17.67
C LEU A 20 -38.39 -13.67 17.90
N THR A 21 -38.48 -14.45 16.82
CA THR A 21 -38.16 -15.88 16.84
C THR A 21 -36.68 -16.09 17.17
N GLU A 22 -36.29 -17.29 17.61
CA GLU A 22 -34.89 -17.53 17.96
C GLU A 22 -33.96 -17.44 16.75
N ALA A 23 -34.42 -17.88 15.57
CA ALA A 23 -33.71 -17.71 14.30
C ALA A 23 -33.46 -16.23 13.97
N GLN A 24 -34.51 -15.38 14.04
CA GLN A 24 -34.38 -13.93 13.85
C GLN A 24 -33.37 -13.31 14.83
N ARG A 25 -33.41 -13.70 16.11
CA ARG A 25 -32.43 -13.21 17.11
C ARG A 25 -31.01 -13.66 16.83
N GLN A 26 -30.80 -14.83 16.21
CA GLN A 26 -29.47 -15.29 15.83
C GLN A 26 -28.96 -14.51 14.61
N VAL A 27 -29.80 -14.20 13.62
CA VAL A 27 -29.46 -13.28 12.52
C VAL A 27 -29.02 -11.91 13.07
N TYR A 28 -29.84 -11.26 13.90
CA TYR A 28 -29.53 -9.93 14.46
C TYR A 28 -28.33 -9.90 15.42
N LYS A 29 -27.90 -11.05 15.97
CA LYS A 29 -26.66 -11.19 16.75
C LYS A 29 -25.41 -11.38 15.88
N LEU A 30 -25.58 -11.76 14.61
CA LEU A 30 -24.49 -11.99 13.66
C LEU A 30 -24.26 -10.80 12.73
N GLU A 31 -25.09 -9.76 12.81
CA GLU A 31 -24.86 -8.48 12.14
C GLU A 31 -23.51 -7.87 12.56
N LYS A 32 -22.78 -7.40 11.55
CA LYS A 32 -21.51 -6.65 11.69
C LYS A 32 -21.43 -5.45 10.77
N VAL A 33 -22.25 -5.38 9.72
CA VAL A 33 -22.26 -4.28 8.74
C VAL A 33 -23.31 -3.24 9.15
N THR A 34 -23.01 -1.96 8.91
CA THR A 34 -23.91 -0.86 9.31
C THR A 34 -25.22 -0.91 8.53
N ASN A 35 -26.34 -1.10 9.24
CA ASN A 35 -27.69 -1.19 8.66
C ASN A 35 -28.45 0.15 8.60
N PHE A 36 -27.82 1.27 8.98
CA PHE A 36 -28.34 2.65 8.90
C PHE A 36 -29.69 2.95 9.60
N ARG A 37 -30.20 2.03 10.43
CA ARG A 37 -31.50 2.15 11.12
C ARG A 37 -31.65 3.40 11.99
N TRP A 38 -30.56 3.90 12.59
CA TRP A 38 -30.58 5.15 13.36
C TRP A 38 -30.76 6.40 12.46
N VAL A 39 -30.18 6.37 11.26
CA VAL A 39 -30.38 7.42 10.25
C VAL A 39 -31.84 7.42 9.77
N ALA A 40 -32.44 6.24 9.55
CA ALA A 40 -33.85 6.09 9.21
C ALA A 40 -34.80 6.65 10.29
N GLN A 41 -34.39 6.60 11.56
CA GLN A 41 -35.16 7.10 12.72
C GLN A 41 -35.01 8.61 12.98
N HIS A 42 -33.95 9.25 12.47
CA HIS A 42 -33.65 10.66 12.77
C HIS A 42 -33.66 11.59 11.54
N LEU A 43 -33.36 11.07 10.35
CA LEU A 43 -33.38 11.81 9.08
C LEU A 43 -34.41 11.26 8.07
N GLY A 44 -35.02 10.10 8.36
CA GLY A 44 -36.04 9.50 7.52
C GLY A 44 -37.42 10.14 7.69
N ARG A 45 -37.88 10.90 6.69
CA ARG A 45 -39.24 11.46 6.66
C ARG A 45 -40.28 10.33 6.66
N ARG A 46 -41.23 10.41 7.59
CA ARG A 46 -42.41 9.52 7.63
C ARG A 46 -43.51 10.10 6.74
N SER A 47 -44.16 9.23 5.97
CA SER A 47 -45.35 9.58 5.19
C SER A 47 -46.60 9.59 6.07
N HIS A 48 -47.60 10.37 5.67
CA HIS A 48 -48.97 10.26 6.19
C HIS A 48 -49.83 9.28 5.37
N TYR A 49 -49.35 8.85 4.20
CA TYR A 49 -49.99 7.81 3.40
C TYR A 49 -49.84 6.45 4.06
N VAL A 50 -50.91 5.65 4.02
CA VAL A 50 -50.94 4.26 4.51
C VAL A 50 -51.00 3.36 3.30
N LEU A 51 -49.98 2.52 3.11
CA LEU A 51 -49.91 1.57 2.01
C LEU A 51 -50.88 0.40 2.26
N THR A 52 -51.60 0.01 1.23
CA THR A 52 -52.67 -0.98 1.23
C THR A 52 -52.37 -2.14 0.28
N ALA A 53 -53.28 -3.11 0.17
CA ALA A 53 -53.18 -4.15 -0.84
C ALA A 53 -53.29 -3.61 -2.29
N ALA A 54 -53.92 -2.45 -2.51
CA ALA A 54 -54.00 -1.82 -3.83
C ALA A 54 -52.65 -1.19 -4.27
N ASP A 55 -51.80 -0.84 -3.31
CA ASP A 55 -50.44 -0.32 -3.54
C ASP A 55 -49.42 -1.44 -3.77
N ARG A 56 -49.81 -2.72 -3.70
CA ARG A 56 -48.86 -3.85 -3.81
C ARG A 56 -48.38 -4.01 -5.26
N ALA A 57 -47.06 -4.01 -5.45
CA ALA A 57 -46.44 -4.33 -6.73
C ALA A 57 -46.63 -5.82 -7.08
N SER A 58 -46.68 -6.17 -8.36
CA SER A 58 -46.85 -7.57 -8.79
C SER A 58 -45.66 -8.44 -8.34
N ASP A 59 -45.94 -9.73 -8.11
CA ASP A 59 -44.89 -10.66 -7.70
C ASP A 59 -43.88 -10.90 -8.84
N ASP A 60 -44.25 -10.69 -10.11
CA ASP A 60 -43.32 -10.68 -11.25
C ASP A 60 -42.28 -9.56 -11.14
N ILE A 61 -42.71 -8.34 -10.77
CA ILE A 61 -41.80 -7.21 -10.52
C ILE A 61 -40.90 -7.54 -9.32
N LYS A 62 -41.44 -8.15 -8.27
CA LYS A 62 -40.64 -8.60 -7.12
C LYS A 62 -39.57 -9.63 -7.54
N ILE A 63 -39.89 -10.59 -8.40
CA ILE A 63 -38.95 -11.61 -8.91
C ILE A 63 -37.88 -10.96 -9.80
N MET A 64 -38.27 -10.13 -10.75
CA MET A 64 -37.36 -9.39 -11.66
C MET A 64 -36.34 -8.56 -10.87
N LEU A 65 -36.80 -7.81 -9.87
CA LEU A 65 -35.91 -7.05 -8.98
C LEU A 65 -35.04 -7.98 -8.13
N SER A 66 -35.61 -9.07 -7.58
CA SER A 66 -34.81 -10.05 -6.84
C SER A 66 -33.66 -10.64 -7.67
N GLN A 67 -33.88 -10.90 -8.96
CA GLN A 67 -32.84 -11.37 -9.88
C GLN A 67 -31.81 -10.29 -10.21
N ILE A 68 -32.22 -9.06 -10.56
CA ILE A 68 -31.28 -7.98 -10.90
C ILE A 68 -30.45 -7.54 -9.68
N GLY A 69 -31.04 -7.59 -8.48
CA GLY A 69 -30.37 -7.30 -7.22
C GLY A 69 -29.17 -8.21 -6.93
N GLN A 70 -29.18 -9.46 -7.42
CA GLN A 70 -28.06 -10.39 -7.26
C GLN A 70 -26.76 -9.83 -7.84
N PHE A 71 -26.82 -9.16 -9.00
CA PHE A 71 -25.66 -8.56 -9.63
C PHE A 71 -25.16 -7.32 -8.85
N ALA A 72 -26.08 -6.53 -8.28
CA ALA A 72 -25.73 -5.40 -7.40
C ALA A 72 -25.11 -5.84 -6.07
N GLU A 73 -25.53 -6.99 -5.53
CA GLU A 73 -24.98 -7.63 -4.34
C GLU A 73 -23.56 -8.18 -4.64
N ILE A 74 -23.36 -8.87 -5.77
CA ILE A 74 -22.09 -9.48 -6.19
C ILE A 74 -21.06 -8.46 -6.73
N ALA A 75 -21.49 -7.26 -7.13
CA ALA A 75 -20.58 -6.18 -7.51
C ALA A 75 -19.66 -5.72 -6.36
N TYR A 76 -20.01 -6.00 -5.10
CA TYR A 76 -19.14 -5.74 -3.95
C TYR A 76 -17.88 -6.60 -4.00
N GLY A 77 -16.75 -5.96 -4.28
CA GLY A 77 -15.44 -6.59 -4.45
C GLY A 77 -14.76 -7.14 -3.19
N LEU A 78 -15.52 -7.71 -2.26
CA LEU A 78 -15.08 -8.37 -1.02
C LEU A 78 -14.56 -9.81 -1.28
N TYR A 79 -14.75 -10.30 -2.50
CA TYR A 79 -14.34 -11.60 -3.02
C TYR A 79 -13.95 -11.42 -4.50
N ASP A 80 -13.31 -12.45 -5.07
CA ASP A 80 -13.00 -12.49 -6.50
C ASP A 80 -14.25 -12.89 -7.30
N GLN A 81 -14.65 -12.04 -8.25
CA GLN A 81 -15.80 -12.30 -9.12
C GLN A 81 -15.49 -13.35 -10.19
N ASP A 82 -14.26 -13.40 -10.70
CA ASP A 82 -13.85 -14.41 -11.68
C ASP A 82 -13.80 -15.80 -11.04
N LEU A 83 -13.52 -15.89 -9.74
CA LEU A 83 -13.63 -17.12 -8.94
C LEU A 83 -15.09 -17.56 -8.75
N ILE A 84 -16.03 -16.62 -8.56
CA ILE A 84 -17.47 -16.93 -8.42
C ILE A 84 -18.01 -17.54 -9.70
N TRP A 85 -17.83 -16.89 -10.85
CA TRP A 85 -18.38 -17.40 -12.11
C TRP A 85 -17.76 -18.74 -12.56
N ARG A 86 -16.50 -19.02 -12.17
CA ARG A 86 -15.87 -20.34 -12.38
C ARG A 86 -16.41 -21.46 -11.49
N ASN A 87 -17.19 -21.16 -10.44
CA ASN A 87 -17.61 -22.14 -9.41
C ASN A 87 -19.10 -22.02 -8.99
N LEU A 88 -19.96 -21.45 -9.84
CA LEU A 88 -21.39 -21.24 -9.54
C LEU A 88 -22.12 -22.55 -9.14
N ASP A 89 -21.84 -23.64 -9.86
CA ASP A 89 -22.39 -24.99 -9.63
C ASP A 89 -22.08 -25.57 -8.24
N VAL A 90 -21.12 -24.97 -7.52
CA VAL A 90 -20.80 -25.29 -6.12
C VAL A 90 -21.38 -24.25 -5.18
N PHE A 91 -21.20 -22.96 -5.47
CA PHE A 91 -21.61 -21.89 -4.57
C PHE A 91 -23.13 -21.71 -4.46
N THR A 92 -23.91 -22.12 -5.47
CA THR A 92 -25.39 -22.05 -5.47
C THR A 92 -26.08 -23.25 -4.80
N ARG A 93 -25.32 -24.24 -4.28
CA ARG A 93 -25.87 -25.41 -3.60
C ARG A 93 -26.55 -25.05 -2.26
N PRO A 94 -27.46 -25.90 -1.74
CA PRO A 94 -27.99 -25.78 -0.38
C PRO A 94 -26.89 -25.62 0.67
N ASP A 95 -27.09 -24.72 1.63
CA ASP A 95 -26.13 -24.30 2.66
C ASP A 95 -24.79 -23.66 2.19
N TYR A 96 -24.57 -23.45 0.88
CA TYR A 96 -23.40 -22.73 0.34
C TYR A 96 -23.60 -21.19 0.32
N PRO A 97 -22.59 -20.37 -0.05
CA PRO A 97 -22.69 -18.91 0.09
C PRO A 97 -23.75 -18.26 -0.82
N LEU A 98 -24.06 -18.84 -1.98
CA LEU A 98 -24.90 -18.26 -3.03
C LEU A 98 -26.18 -19.09 -3.30
N GLU A 99 -26.66 -19.82 -2.29
CA GLU A 99 -27.84 -20.71 -2.31
C GLU A 99 -29.15 -20.10 -2.89
N HIS A 100 -29.26 -18.77 -2.93
CA HIS A 100 -30.43 -18.03 -3.42
C HIS A 100 -30.08 -17.05 -4.56
N TYR A 101 -29.13 -17.44 -5.43
CA TYR A 101 -28.60 -16.65 -6.55
C TYR A 101 -28.82 -17.35 -7.90
N ASP A 102 -30.09 -17.62 -8.23
CA ASP A 102 -30.54 -18.27 -9.47
C ASP A 102 -30.12 -17.53 -10.74
N ALA A 103 -30.19 -16.20 -10.76
CA ALA A 103 -29.94 -15.40 -11.96
C ALA A 103 -28.46 -15.35 -12.37
N LEU A 104 -27.53 -15.64 -11.45
CA LEU A 104 -26.11 -15.74 -11.77
C LEU A 104 -25.81 -16.95 -12.69
N HIS A 105 -26.47 -18.08 -12.46
CA HIS A 105 -26.25 -19.34 -13.19
C HIS A 105 -26.60 -19.19 -14.70
N GLU A 106 -27.49 -18.27 -15.05
CA GLU A 106 -27.87 -17.97 -16.44
C GLU A 106 -27.03 -16.85 -17.08
N SER A 107 -25.96 -16.41 -16.42
CA SER A 107 -25.16 -15.25 -16.81
C SER A 107 -23.68 -15.57 -17.02
N GLN A 108 -23.08 -14.89 -17.99
CA GLN A 108 -21.64 -14.90 -18.23
C GLN A 108 -21.03 -13.58 -17.72
N LEU A 109 -20.04 -13.65 -16.83
CA LEU A 109 -19.19 -12.50 -16.52
C LEU A 109 -18.34 -12.14 -17.75
N LEU A 110 -18.39 -10.88 -18.19
CA LEU A 110 -17.64 -10.37 -19.34
C LEU A 110 -16.40 -9.61 -18.90
N THR A 111 -16.51 -8.76 -17.86
CA THR A 111 -15.36 -8.06 -17.28
C THR A 111 -15.65 -7.53 -15.87
N VAL A 112 -14.59 -7.41 -15.06
CA VAL A 112 -14.61 -6.77 -13.73
C VAL A 112 -14.04 -5.35 -13.85
N LEU A 113 -14.92 -4.36 -13.75
CA LEU A 113 -14.61 -2.93 -13.87
C LEU A 113 -13.91 -2.44 -12.60
N ARG A 114 -12.78 -1.72 -12.75
CA ARG A 114 -11.99 -1.19 -11.61
C ARG A 114 -11.76 0.32 -11.78
N GLY A 115 -12.13 1.11 -10.78
CA GLY A 115 -11.93 2.57 -10.79
C GLY A 115 -10.48 2.98 -10.52
N ARG A 116 -10.01 4.06 -11.17
CA ARG A 116 -8.60 4.52 -11.04
C ARG A 116 -8.26 5.20 -9.71
N ASN A 117 -9.18 5.98 -9.14
CA ASN A 117 -8.86 6.93 -8.05
C ASN A 117 -9.59 6.66 -6.73
N ALA A 118 -10.33 5.55 -6.61
CA ALA A 118 -10.88 5.03 -5.35
C ALA A 118 -11.39 3.59 -5.54
N GLY A 119 -11.51 2.84 -4.45
CA GLY A 119 -11.80 1.39 -4.44
C GLY A 119 -13.21 0.94 -4.89
N VAL A 120 -13.92 1.71 -5.70
CA VAL A 120 -15.17 1.27 -6.35
C VAL A 120 -14.83 0.23 -7.42
N LYS A 121 -15.54 -0.89 -7.38
CA LYS A 121 -15.56 -1.88 -8.46
C LYS A 121 -16.92 -1.85 -9.16
N GLY A 122 -16.98 -2.48 -10.31
CA GLY A 122 -18.22 -2.91 -10.94
C GLY A 122 -17.99 -4.21 -11.69
N LEU A 123 -19.04 -4.73 -12.29
CA LEU A 123 -18.97 -5.85 -13.22
C LEU A 123 -19.87 -5.59 -14.43
N LEU A 124 -19.53 -6.24 -15.53
CA LEU A 124 -20.35 -6.35 -16.73
C LEU A 124 -20.65 -7.84 -16.93
N ALA A 125 -21.91 -8.22 -16.92
CA ALA A 125 -22.36 -9.60 -17.10
C ALA A 125 -23.48 -9.67 -18.14
N TYR A 126 -23.56 -10.77 -18.89
CA TYR A 126 -24.56 -10.97 -19.94
C TYR A 126 -25.41 -12.20 -19.66
N ARG A 127 -26.73 -12.01 -19.56
CA ARG A 127 -27.73 -13.07 -19.37
C ARG A 127 -28.22 -13.54 -20.75
N LYS A 128 -27.67 -14.65 -21.23
CA LYS A 128 -27.86 -15.11 -22.62
C LYS A 128 -29.30 -15.47 -22.97
N LYS A 129 -30.10 -15.99 -22.03
CA LYS A 129 -31.52 -16.33 -22.28
C LYS A 129 -32.41 -15.09 -22.39
N GLN A 130 -32.14 -14.09 -21.55
CA GLN A 130 -32.93 -12.85 -21.48
C GLN A 130 -32.38 -11.72 -22.37
N LYS A 131 -31.29 -11.96 -23.11
CA LYS A 131 -30.58 -10.96 -23.94
C LYS A 131 -30.25 -9.67 -23.20
N GLN A 132 -30.01 -9.78 -21.89
CA GLN A 132 -29.79 -8.67 -20.96
C GLN A 132 -28.30 -8.46 -20.70
N LEU A 133 -27.80 -7.25 -20.96
CA LEU A 133 -26.45 -6.81 -20.60
C LEU A 133 -26.50 -6.00 -19.30
N ILE A 134 -25.96 -6.54 -18.21
CA ILE A 134 -26.04 -5.98 -16.86
C ILE A 134 -24.73 -5.28 -16.48
N VAL A 135 -24.82 -3.98 -16.23
CA VAL A 135 -23.77 -3.17 -15.60
C VAL A 135 -24.10 -3.03 -14.12
N ALA A 136 -23.28 -3.61 -13.24
CA ALA A 136 -23.49 -3.52 -11.79
C ALA A 136 -22.35 -2.75 -11.10
N PHE A 137 -22.68 -1.74 -10.29
CA PHE A 137 -21.72 -0.95 -9.50
C PHE A 137 -21.71 -1.34 -8.02
N SER A 138 -20.52 -1.43 -7.42
CA SER A 138 -20.36 -1.71 -5.99
C SER A 138 -20.86 -0.56 -5.13
N GLY A 139 -21.45 -0.88 -3.98
CA GLY A 139 -21.56 0.09 -2.89
C GLY A 139 -20.21 0.30 -2.19
N THR A 140 -20.26 0.88 -0.98
CA THR A 140 -19.13 0.96 -0.04
C THR A 140 -19.57 0.39 1.31
N SER A 141 -18.65 -0.20 2.07
CA SER A 141 -18.95 -0.73 3.41
C SER A 141 -19.27 0.37 4.42
N ASN A 142 -18.60 1.53 4.28
CA ASN A 142 -18.66 2.63 5.24
C ASN A 142 -19.38 3.82 4.60
N VAL A 143 -20.67 3.67 4.26
CA VAL A 143 -21.44 4.72 3.56
C VAL A 143 -21.47 6.04 4.35
N ALA A 144 -21.56 5.99 5.68
CA ALA A 144 -21.42 7.16 6.54
C ALA A 144 -20.05 7.85 6.36
N GLN A 145 -18.96 7.07 6.36
CA GLN A 145 -17.62 7.60 6.14
C GLN A 145 -17.48 8.19 4.73
N ALA A 146 -18.06 7.57 3.70
CA ALA A 146 -18.11 8.13 2.34
C ALA A 146 -19.02 9.37 2.18
N PHE A 147 -19.76 9.75 3.22
CA PHE A 147 -20.48 11.02 3.34
C PHE A 147 -19.76 12.07 4.21
N HIS A 148 -18.82 11.66 5.06
CA HIS A 148 -18.06 12.56 5.94
C HIS A 148 -16.63 12.83 5.44
N ASP A 149 -15.97 11.85 4.82
CA ASP A 149 -14.62 11.94 4.21
C ASP A 149 -14.69 12.47 2.76
N VAL A 150 -15.80 13.13 2.43
CA VAL A 150 -16.10 13.71 1.13
C VAL A 150 -16.57 15.13 1.38
N ASP A 151 -15.90 16.06 0.72
CA ASP A 151 -16.27 17.47 0.59
C ASP A 151 -17.79 17.59 0.36
N THR A 152 -18.53 18.12 1.33
CA THR A 152 -20.00 18.19 1.29
C THR A 152 -20.56 19.24 0.32
N PHE A 153 -19.69 19.77 -0.55
CA PHE A 153 -20.03 20.69 -1.63
C PHE A 153 -20.70 19.95 -2.80
N ALA A 154 -21.86 20.46 -3.23
CA ALA A 154 -22.48 20.01 -4.48
C ALA A 154 -21.74 20.65 -5.68
N VAL A 155 -21.06 19.83 -6.48
CA VAL A 155 -20.30 20.27 -7.66
C VAL A 155 -21.20 20.40 -8.88
N GLN A 156 -20.83 21.29 -9.81
CA GLN A 156 -21.60 21.51 -11.03
C GLN A 156 -21.58 20.27 -11.94
N TYR A 157 -22.74 19.80 -12.40
CA TYR A 157 -22.81 18.71 -13.37
C TYR A 157 -22.35 19.21 -14.74
N PRO A 158 -21.33 18.59 -15.38
CA PRO A 158 -20.72 19.11 -16.59
C PRO A 158 -21.44 18.61 -17.85
N GLY A 159 -22.34 19.43 -18.40
CA GLY A 159 -22.93 19.19 -19.71
C GLY A 159 -23.53 20.47 -20.30
N ARG A 160 -23.46 20.66 -21.63
CA ARG A 160 -23.98 21.87 -22.30
C ARG A 160 -25.48 22.12 -22.10
N ARG A 161 -26.25 21.08 -21.76
CA ARG A 161 -27.70 21.14 -21.46
C ARG A 161 -28.01 21.38 -19.97
N ALA A 162 -27.00 21.41 -19.10
CA ALA A 162 -27.17 21.76 -17.68
C ALA A 162 -27.22 23.28 -17.52
N SER A 163 -28.29 23.79 -16.88
CA SER A 163 -28.62 25.23 -16.78
C SER A 163 -27.73 26.07 -15.84
N GLY A 164 -26.48 25.65 -15.62
CA GLY A 164 -25.57 26.21 -14.60
C GLY A 164 -26.03 26.00 -13.14
N LYS A 165 -27.21 25.42 -12.93
CA LYS A 165 -27.85 25.21 -11.62
C LYS A 165 -27.89 23.73 -11.18
N ALA A 166 -27.76 22.79 -12.11
CA ALA A 166 -27.78 21.35 -11.84
C ALA A 166 -26.48 20.90 -11.17
N LYS A 167 -26.55 20.48 -9.90
CA LYS A 167 -25.41 20.10 -9.07
C LYS A 167 -25.54 18.66 -8.55
N VAL A 168 -24.40 17.99 -8.40
CA VAL A 168 -24.27 16.59 -8.00
C VAL A 168 -23.30 16.43 -6.82
N HIS A 169 -23.40 15.33 -6.07
CA HIS A 169 -22.58 15.11 -4.89
C HIS A 169 -21.10 14.90 -5.26
N ALA A 170 -20.19 15.72 -4.71
CA ALA A 170 -18.77 15.75 -5.11
C ALA A 170 -18.10 14.38 -5.11
N GLY A 171 -18.20 13.65 -4.00
CA GLY A 171 -17.60 12.33 -3.86
C GLY A 171 -18.18 11.32 -4.84
N PHE A 172 -19.51 11.27 -5.01
CA PHE A 172 -20.13 10.33 -5.93
C PHE A 172 -19.73 10.62 -7.38
N TRP A 173 -19.62 11.89 -7.75
CA TRP A 173 -19.14 12.31 -9.07
C TRP A 173 -17.63 12.03 -9.26
N ARG A 174 -16.81 12.22 -8.23
CA ARG A 174 -15.37 11.88 -8.19
C ARG A 174 -15.16 10.37 -8.38
N LEU A 175 -15.93 9.57 -7.65
CA LEU A 175 -15.95 8.10 -7.73
C LEU A 175 -16.39 7.62 -9.12
N TYR A 176 -17.49 8.16 -9.64
CA TYR A 176 -17.99 7.83 -10.97
C TYR A 176 -16.98 8.17 -12.07
N ARG A 177 -16.39 9.38 -12.07
CA ARG A 177 -15.34 9.77 -13.01
C ARG A 177 -14.12 8.82 -12.99
N GLY A 178 -13.84 8.18 -11.86
CA GLY A 178 -12.75 7.21 -11.71
C GLY A 178 -12.98 5.89 -12.46
N ILE A 179 -14.23 5.44 -12.61
CA ILE A 179 -14.59 4.16 -13.27
C ILE A 179 -15.23 4.36 -14.66
N ARG A 180 -15.93 5.48 -14.88
CA ARG A 180 -16.66 5.87 -16.11
C ARG A 180 -16.02 5.41 -17.41
N ARG A 181 -14.72 5.72 -17.63
CA ARG A 181 -14.07 5.43 -18.92
C ARG A 181 -14.04 3.91 -19.18
N ALA A 182 -13.61 3.12 -18.19
CA ALA A 182 -13.59 1.67 -18.30
C ALA A 182 -15.00 1.07 -18.49
N THR A 183 -16.02 1.64 -17.83
CA THR A 183 -17.43 1.23 -18.06
C THR A 183 -17.88 1.49 -19.49
N LEU A 184 -17.61 2.68 -20.04
CA LEU A 184 -17.98 3.03 -21.42
C LEU A 184 -17.17 2.24 -22.46
N GLU A 185 -15.86 2.07 -22.23
CA GLU A 185 -14.96 1.26 -23.08
C GLU A 185 -15.43 -0.21 -23.13
N ALA A 186 -15.84 -0.79 -22.00
CA ALA A 186 -16.38 -2.15 -21.94
C ALA A 186 -17.77 -2.28 -22.58
N LEU A 187 -18.66 -1.30 -22.37
CA LEU A 187 -19.98 -1.27 -23.01
C LEU A 187 -19.89 -1.17 -24.54
N ALA A 188 -19.00 -0.32 -25.05
CA ALA A 188 -18.71 -0.25 -26.49
C ALA A 188 -18.24 -1.63 -27.00
N GLY A 189 -17.22 -2.21 -26.39
CA GLY A 189 -16.69 -3.53 -26.77
C GLY A 189 -17.72 -4.65 -26.87
N CYS A 190 -18.81 -4.61 -26.10
CA CYS A 190 -19.91 -5.59 -26.16
C CYS A 190 -20.99 -5.28 -27.19
N LEU A 191 -21.18 -4.02 -27.58
CA LEU A 191 -22.27 -3.54 -28.42
C LEU A 191 -21.84 -3.21 -29.86
N THR A 192 -20.57 -2.82 -30.08
CA THR A 192 -20.06 -2.31 -31.37
C THR A 192 -18.92 -3.13 -32.00
N SER A 193 -18.33 -4.10 -31.29
CA SER A 193 -17.20 -4.90 -31.83
C SER A 193 -17.64 -6.05 -32.74
N GLU A 194 -16.67 -6.68 -33.42
CA GLU A 194 -16.87 -7.90 -34.22
C GLU A 194 -17.49 -9.07 -33.43
N LYS A 195 -17.39 -9.05 -32.09
CA LYS A 195 -18.01 -10.03 -31.18
C LYS A 195 -19.28 -9.48 -30.54
N ARG A 196 -20.04 -8.67 -31.29
CA ARG A 196 -21.32 -8.07 -30.89
C ARG A 196 -22.24 -9.11 -30.23
N LEU A 197 -22.71 -8.79 -29.02
CA LEU A 197 -23.70 -9.59 -28.33
C LEU A 197 -25.12 -9.26 -28.81
N ASP A 198 -26.00 -10.26 -28.77
CA ASP A 198 -27.42 -10.16 -29.08
C ASP A 198 -28.17 -9.52 -27.88
N VAL A 199 -28.03 -8.20 -27.73
CA VAL A 199 -28.53 -7.43 -26.58
C VAL A 199 -29.81 -6.68 -26.94
N GLU A 200 -30.93 -7.15 -26.38
CA GLU A 200 -32.23 -6.47 -26.46
C GLU A 200 -32.44 -5.49 -25.29
N GLU A 201 -31.78 -5.69 -24.15
CA GLU A 201 -31.89 -4.80 -22.97
C GLU A 201 -30.53 -4.53 -22.31
N VAL A 202 -30.25 -3.27 -21.98
CA VAL A 202 -29.15 -2.88 -21.09
C VAL A 202 -29.70 -2.52 -19.72
N VAL A 203 -29.27 -3.25 -18.69
CA VAL A 203 -29.67 -3.02 -17.28
C VAL A 203 -28.52 -2.37 -16.53
N VAL A 204 -28.74 -1.19 -15.94
CA VAL A 204 -27.79 -0.55 -15.02
C VAL A 204 -28.29 -0.70 -13.59
N THR A 205 -27.47 -1.29 -12.72
CA THR A 205 -27.86 -1.61 -11.35
C THR A 205 -26.79 -1.29 -10.30
N GLY A 206 -27.23 -1.05 -9.07
CA GLY A 206 -26.34 -0.84 -7.94
C GLY A 206 -27.07 -0.70 -6.62
N HIS A 207 -26.44 -1.23 -5.57
CA HIS A 207 -26.87 -1.07 -4.19
C HIS A 207 -26.11 0.09 -3.52
N SER A 208 -26.77 0.81 -2.63
CA SER A 208 -26.17 1.90 -1.85
C SER A 208 -25.56 2.99 -2.77
N LEU A 209 -24.33 3.43 -2.47
CA LEU A 209 -23.49 4.25 -3.36
C LEU A 209 -23.54 3.82 -4.84
N GLY A 210 -23.56 2.52 -5.14
CA GLY A 210 -23.61 2.01 -6.52
C GLY A 210 -24.86 2.47 -7.29
N GLY A 211 -25.98 2.69 -6.59
CA GLY A 211 -27.19 3.27 -7.19
C GLY A 211 -27.03 4.73 -7.60
N ALA A 212 -26.26 5.53 -6.86
CA ALA A 212 -25.93 6.90 -7.28
C ALA A 212 -24.98 6.93 -8.48
N LEU A 213 -24.05 5.97 -8.58
CA LEU A 213 -23.19 5.80 -9.77
C LEU A 213 -24.01 5.37 -10.99
N SER A 214 -25.01 4.50 -10.80
CA SER A 214 -25.95 4.05 -11.84
C SER A 214 -26.71 5.21 -12.49
N ILE A 215 -27.21 6.16 -11.68
CA ILE A 215 -27.89 7.37 -12.17
C ILE A 215 -26.98 8.21 -13.09
N TYR A 216 -25.69 8.32 -12.77
CA TYR A 216 -24.74 9.05 -13.61
C TYR A 216 -24.41 8.31 -14.93
N LEU A 217 -24.37 6.98 -14.92
CA LEU A 217 -24.18 6.21 -16.15
C LEU A 217 -25.38 6.38 -17.10
N ILE A 218 -26.62 6.32 -16.58
CA ILE A 218 -27.81 6.60 -17.40
C ILE A 218 -27.75 8.01 -18.01
N MET A 219 -27.31 9.02 -17.25
CA MET A 219 -27.14 10.38 -17.77
C MET A 219 -26.07 10.52 -18.86
N ASP A 220 -25.03 9.67 -18.84
CA ASP A 220 -24.05 9.61 -19.94
C ASP A 220 -24.62 8.86 -21.15
N LEU A 221 -25.27 7.70 -20.95
CA LEU A 221 -25.88 6.89 -22.02
C LEU A 221 -26.97 7.65 -22.78
N MET A 222 -27.73 8.52 -22.09
CA MET A 222 -28.70 9.44 -22.70
C MET A 222 -28.06 10.63 -23.45
N ASN A 223 -26.73 10.66 -23.56
CA ASN A 223 -25.98 11.74 -24.21
C ASN A 223 -24.86 11.19 -25.13
N PRO A 224 -25.19 10.64 -26.32
CA PRO A 224 -24.21 10.00 -27.20
C PRO A 224 -23.05 10.90 -27.64
N GLU A 225 -23.29 12.19 -27.86
CA GLU A 225 -22.27 13.22 -28.13
C GLU A 225 -21.21 13.32 -27.02
N PHE A 226 -21.62 13.06 -25.78
CA PHE A 226 -20.74 13.11 -24.61
C PHE A 226 -20.02 11.78 -24.38
N CYS A 227 -20.61 10.64 -24.78
CA CYS A 227 -19.95 9.34 -24.75
C CYS A 227 -18.82 9.22 -25.78
N SER A 228 -19.03 9.64 -27.04
CA SER A 228 -18.01 9.50 -28.11
C SER A 228 -16.69 10.21 -27.78
N LYS A 229 -16.75 11.33 -27.03
CA LYS A 229 -15.57 12.04 -26.49
C LYS A 229 -14.65 11.15 -25.62
N TYR A 230 -15.18 10.11 -24.98
CA TYR A 230 -14.40 9.17 -24.15
C TYR A 230 -14.00 7.89 -24.89
N LEU A 231 -14.48 7.70 -26.12
CA LEU A 231 -14.36 6.47 -26.93
C LEU A 231 -13.60 6.72 -28.25
N LYS A 232 -12.67 7.68 -28.26
CA LYS A 232 -11.82 8.04 -29.42
C LYS A 232 -12.57 8.40 -30.72
N GLY A 233 -13.88 8.71 -30.64
CA GLY A 233 -14.73 8.97 -31.81
C GLY A 233 -15.69 7.83 -32.16
N GLU A 234 -15.55 6.64 -31.57
CA GLU A 234 -16.60 5.61 -31.66
C GLU A 234 -17.90 6.12 -31.02
N GLN A 235 -19.01 5.92 -31.73
CA GLN A 235 -20.33 6.30 -31.23
C GLN A 235 -20.93 5.13 -30.45
N LEU A 236 -21.10 5.31 -29.13
CA LEU A 236 -21.86 4.37 -28.28
C LEU A 236 -23.36 4.50 -28.58
N ALA A 237 -23.76 4.07 -29.76
CA ALA A 237 -25.13 3.97 -30.18
C ALA A 237 -25.74 2.69 -29.57
N VAL A 238 -26.44 2.85 -28.44
CA VAL A 238 -27.47 1.88 -28.03
C VAL A 238 -28.39 1.71 -29.24
N SER A 239 -28.47 0.50 -29.79
CA SER A 239 -29.08 0.29 -31.12
C SER A 239 -30.56 0.69 -31.12
N PRO A 240 -31.11 1.15 -32.27
CA PRO A 240 -32.56 1.35 -32.39
C PRO A 240 -33.29 0.05 -32.02
N GLY A 241 -34.13 0.10 -30.98
CA GLY A 241 -34.85 -1.06 -30.43
C GLY A 241 -34.27 -1.66 -29.14
N THR A 242 -32.98 -1.45 -28.80
CA THR A 242 -32.44 -1.89 -27.51
C THR A 242 -33.02 -1.04 -26.38
N SER A 243 -33.60 -1.68 -25.36
CA SER A 243 -34.17 -1.02 -24.18
C SER A 243 -33.10 -0.69 -23.13
N LEU A 244 -33.42 0.25 -22.24
CA LEU A 244 -32.52 0.71 -21.18
C LEU A 244 -33.28 0.76 -19.84
N THR A 245 -32.82 -0.04 -18.86
CA THR A 245 -33.47 -0.17 -17.55
C THR A 245 -32.50 0.21 -16.44
N ILE A 246 -32.94 1.05 -15.49
CA ILE A 246 -32.19 1.33 -14.25
C ILE A 246 -32.89 0.73 -13.03
N VAL A 247 -32.14 -0.02 -12.22
CA VAL A 247 -32.64 -0.63 -10.98
C VAL A 247 -31.69 -0.37 -9.81
N ILE A 248 -32.14 0.41 -8.83
CA ILE A 248 -31.30 0.86 -7.71
C ILE A 248 -31.90 0.51 -6.34
N TYR A 249 -31.04 0.08 -5.41
CA TYR A 249 -31.44 -0.43 -4.09
C TYR A 249 -30.78 0.42 -3.00
N GLY A 250 -31.56 0.99 -2.07
CA GLY A 250 -31.02 1.78 -0.96
C GLY A 250 -30.18 2.99 -1.38
N ALA A 251 -30.44 3.53 -2.58
CA ALA A 251 -29.60 4.53 -3.20
C ALA A 251 -29.73 5.91 -2.54
N PRO A 252 -28.61 6.62 -2.28
CA PRO A 252 -28.63 7.99 -1.77
C PRO A 252 -29.04 9.01 -2.84
N ARG A 253 -29.43 10.21 -2.42
CA ARG A 253 -29.75 11.33 -3.31
C ARG A 253 -28.51 11.80 -4.06
N ALA A 254 -28.48 11.67 -5.39
CA ALA A 254 -27.30 11.94 -6.21
C ALA A 254 -27.05 13.44 -6.47
N GLY A 255 -28.09 14.26 -6.60
CA GLY A 255 -27.98 15.67 -6.97
C GLY A 255 -29.15 16.53 -6.48
N ASN A 256 -29.13 17.82 -6.84
CA ASN A 256 -30.17 18.79 -6.48
C ASN A 256 -31.40 18.74 -7.41
N SER A 257 -32.44 19.52 -7.11
CA SER A 257 -33.67 19.57 -7.92
C SER A 257 -33.40 19.83 -9.41
N ALA A 258 -32.53 20.78 -9.74
CA ALA A 258 -32.16 21.10 -11.12
C ALA A 258 -31.43 19.95 -11.84
N PHE A 259 -30.75 19.05 -11.12
CA PHE A 259 -30.22 17.80 -11.69
C PHE A 259 -31.33 16.75 -11.90
N VAL A 260 -32.33 16.67 -11.01
CA VAL A 260 -33.50 15.78 -11.18
C VAL A 260 -34.41 16.23 -12.32
N GLU A 261 -34.61 17.55 -12.48
CA GLU A 261 -35.29 18.15 -13.63
C GLU A 261 -34.56 17.80 -14.94
N LEU A 262 -33.22 17.92 -14.96
CA LEU A 262 -32.40 17.53 -16.10
C LEU A 262 -32.52 16.02 -16.41
N TYR A 263 -32.49 15.16 -15.38
CA TYR A 263 -32.66 13.70 -15.49
C TYR A 263 -33.99 13.34 -16.15
N ARG A 264 -35.11 13.84 -15.60
CA ARG A 264 -36.46 13.64 -16.17
C ARG A 264 -36.58 14.18 -17.58
N SER A 265 -36.01 15.36 -17.87
CA SER A 265 -36.06 15.95 -19.21
C SER A 265 -35.25 15.15 -20.25
N SER A 266 -34.24 14.40 -19.81
CA SER A 266 -33.47 13.47 -20.65
C SER A 266 -34.25 12.19 -20.91
N ILE A 267 -34.87 11.60 -19.88
CA ILE A 267 -35.76 10.43 -19.99
C ILE A 267 -36.94 10.72 -20.94
N ALA A 268 -37.63 11.84 -20.75
CA ALA A 268 -38.77 12.22 -21.57
C ALA A 268 -38.39 12.34 -23.06
N LYS A 269 -37.21 12.91 -23.36
CA LYS A 269 -36.67 13.03 -24.72
C LYS A 269 -36.21 11.70 -25.31
N PHE A 270 -35.69 10.80 -24.48
CA PHE A 270 -35.31 9.44 -24.88
C PHE A 270 -36.56 8.62 -25.25
N ARG A 271 -37.59 8.64 -24.40
CA ARG A 271 -38.91 8.02 -24.66
C ARG A 271 -39.65 8.61 -25.86
N SER A 272 -39.33 9.84 -26.28
CA SER A 272 -39.89 10.50 -27.48
C SER A 272 -38.94 10.47 -28.68
N GLY A 273 -37.91 9.61 -28.68
CA GLY A 273 -36.94 9.49 -29.77
C GLY A 273 -37.48 8.73 -30.99
N PRO A 274 -36.81 8.81 -32.15
CA PRO A 274 -37.17 8.02 -33.33
C PRO A 274 -36.81 6.53 -33.14
N GLY A 275 -37.79 5.72 -32.74
CA GLY A 275 -37.69 4.28 -32.56
C GLY A 275 -38.33 3.80 -31.25
N GLU A 276 -38.62 2.50 -31.11
CA GLU A 276 -39.22 1.93 -29.88
C GLU A 276 -38.24 1.80 -28.70
N GLN A 277 -37.45 2.84 -28.40
CA GLN A 277 -36.49 2.83 -27.29
C GLN A 277 -37.21 2.94 -25.93
N LYS A 278 -37.55 1.77 -25.37
CA LYS A 278 -38.21 1.61 -24.07
C LYS A 278 -37.22 1.92 -22.93
N PHE A 279 -37.61 2.83 -22.03
CA PHE A 279 -36.86 3.16 -20.82
C PHE A 279 -37.66 2.92 -19.53
N SER A 280 -37.12 2.10 -18.65
CA SER A 280 -37.69 1.74 -17.35
C SER A 280 -36.81 2.21 -16.20
N GLU A 281 -37.41 2.81 -15.17
CA GLU A 281 -36.73 3.08 -13.90
C GLU A 281 -37.39 2.30 -12.76
N PHE A 282 -36.60 1.88 -11.76
CA PHE A 282 -37.06 1.30 -10.50
C PHE A 282 -36.11 1.67 -9.36
N ALA A 283 -36.64 2.21 -8.25
CA ALA A 283 -35.86 2.53 -7.04
C ALA A 283 -36.47 1.89 -5.79
N VAL A 284 -35.76 0.92 -5.20
CA VAL A 284 -36.24 0.16 -4.04
C VAL A 284 -35.69 0.74 -2.74
N LYS A 285 -36.59 1.05 -1.80
CA LYS A 285 -36.31 1.51 -0.44
C LYS A 285 -36.74 0.46 0.57
N ALA A 286 -35.82 -0.07 1.38
CA ALA A 286 -36.15 -1.00 2.46
C ALA A 286 -36.61 -0.25 3.73
N TYR A 287 -37.56 -0.84 4.45
CA TYR A 287 -37.94 -0.39 5.79
C TYR A 287 -36.73 -0.31 6.74
N ASN A 288 -36.66 0.76 7.54
CA ASN A 288 -35.51 1.11 8.39
C ASN A 288 -34.15 1.27 7.66
N ASP A 289 -34.11 1.37 6.33
CA ASP A 289 -32.91 1.88 5.65
C ASP A 289 -32.84 3.41 5.77
N GLY A 290 -31.66 3.91 6.14
CA GLY A 290 -31.39 5.33 6.27
C GLY A 290 -30.54 5.92 5.14
N VAL A 291 -29.98 5.12 4.24
CA VAL A 291 -29.10 5.64 3.17
C VAL A 291 -29.84 6.54 2.16
N PRO A 292 -31.09 6.27 1.74
CA PRO A 292 -31.86 7.22 0.92
C PRO A 292 -32.31 8.48 1.69
N ALA A 293 -32.04 8.57 3.00
CA ALA A 293 -32.18 9.83 3.75
C ALA A 293 -30.99 10.79 3.51
N LEU A 294 -29.92 10.34 2.84
CA LEU A 294 -28.65 11.06 2.68
C LEU A 294 -28.32 11.40 1.20
N PRO A 295 -27.68 12.54 0.91
CA PRO A 295 -27.58 13.71 1.78
C PRO A 295 -28.96 14.22 2.22
N PRO A 296 -29.07 14.84 3.41
CA PRO A 296 -30.33 15.41 3.90
C PRO A 296 -31.03 16.33 2.90
N HIS A 297 -32.36 16.19 2.80
CA HIS A 297 -33.23 16.99 1.92
C HIS A 297 -33.07 18.52 2.12
N VAL A 298 -32.69 18.96 3.33
CA VAL A 298 -32.41 20.36 3.66
C VAL A 298 -31.24 20.96 2.89
N PHE A 299 -30.28 20.15 2.43
CA PHE A 299 -29.15 20.61 1.60
C PHE A 299 -29.49 20.64 0.10
N GLY A 300 -30.78 20.69 -0.26
CA GLY A 300 -31.25 20.82 -1.64
C GLY A 300 -31.17 19.56 -2.51
N PHE A 301 -30.58 18.47 -2.01
CA PHE A 301 -30.52 17.17 -2.68
C PHE A 301 -31.92 16.51 -2.80
N ARG A 302 -32.16 15.79 -3.91
CA ARG A 302 -33.43 15.13 -4.25
C ARG A 302 -33.20 13.73 -4.86
N HIS A 303 -34.20 12.86 -4.79
CA HIS A 303 -34.20 11.57 -5.52
C HIS A 303 -34.44 11.82 -7.02
N ALA A 304 -33.66 11.13 -7.88
CA ALA A 304 -33.73 11.29 -9.33
C ALA A 304 -34.85 10.44 -9.97
N VAL A 305 -34.85 9.14 -9.66
CA VAL A 305 -35.94 8.18 -9.96
C VAL A 305 -37.14 8.52 -9.07
N VAL A 306 -38.31 8.72 -9.66
CA VAL A 306 -39.53 9.21 -8.97
C VAL A 306 -40.84 8.63 -9.51
N GLU A 307 -40.87 8.14 -10.76
CA GLU A 307 -42.07 7.51 -11.32
C GLU A 307 -42.31 6.13 -10.68
N SER A 308 -41.24 5.39 -10.44
CA SER A 308 -41.26 3.99 -9.97
C SER A 308 -40.45 3.79 -8.68
N VAL A 309 -40.83 4.48 -7.60
CA VAL A 309 -40.23 4.25 -6.28
C VAL A 309 -41.04 3.18 -5.54
N LEU A 310 -40.35 2.15 -5.03
CA LEU A 310 -40.96 0.98 -4.39
C LEU A 310 -40.47 0.83 -2.94
N PHE A 311 -41.39 0.53 -2.02
CA PHE A 311 -41.12 0.29 -0.61
C PHE A 311 -41.12 -1.22 -0.30
N PHE A 312 -39.99 -1.73 0.19
CA PHE A 312 -39.84 -3.13 0.58
C PHE A 312 -40.05 -3.28 2.09
N TYR A 313 -41.11 -4.00 2.48
CA TYR A 313 -41.50 -4.23 3.87
C TYR A 313 -41.92 -5.68 4.09
N ARG A 314 -41.22 -6.37 5.01
CA ARG A 314 -41.58 -7.73 5.48
C ARG A 314 -41.79 -8.75 4.35
N GLY A 315 -41.01 -8.68 3.27
CA GLY A 315 -41.13 -9.57 2.10
C GLY A 315 -42.26 -9.21 1.14
N ARG A 316 -42.96 -8.09 1.35
CA ARG A 316 -43.90 -7.47 0.39
C ARG A 316 -43.28 -6.21 -0.20
N LEU A 317 -43.68 -5.88 -1.43
CA LEU A 317 -43.19 -4.74 -2.18
C LEU A 317 -44.39 -3.88 -2.57
N TYR A 318 -44.33 -2.59 -2.27
CA TYR A 318 -45.41 -1.64 -2.50
C TYR A 318 -44.93 -0.50 -3.39
N GLN A 319 -45.77 -0.02 -4.30
CA GLN A 319 -45.49 1.20 -5.07
C GLN A 319 -45.78 2.43 -4.19
N ILE A 320 -44.88 3.40 -4.22
CA ILE A 320 -45.01 4.64 -3.48
C ILE A 320 -45.64 5.70 -4.41
N PRO A 321 -46.71 6.41 -4.00
CA PRO A 321 -47.23 7.55 -4.76
C PRO A 321 -46.13 8.59 -5.02
N SER A 322 -46.01 9.10 -6.25
CA SER A 322 -44.88 9.98 -6.64
C SER A 322 -44.78 11.30 -5.86
N SER A 323 -45.84 11.71 -5.15
CA SER A 323 -45.85 12.81 -4.18
C SER A 323 -45.12 12.52 -2.86
N GLU A 324 -45.03 11.24 -2.48
CA GLU A 324 -44.40 10.74 -1.25
C GLU A 324 -43.01 10.12 -1.53
N ASN A 325 -42.47 10.33 -2.73
CA ASN A 325 -41.18 9.78 -3.18
C ASN A 325 -39.98 10.12 -2.26
N GLU A 326 -40.01 11.26 -1.58
CA GLU A 326 -38.98 11.71 -0.63
C GLU A 326 -39.13 11.11 0.78
N CYS A 327 -40.23 10.41 1.06
CA CYS A 327 -40.43 9.67 2.30
C CYS A 327 -39.69 8.32 2.30
N LEU A 328 -39.61 7.75 3.50
CA LEU A 328 -38.80 6.57 3.84
C LEU A 328 -39.53 5.61 4.77
N ASN A 329 -40.31 6.16 5.72
CA ASN A 329 -41.09 5.37 6.66
C ASN A 329 -42.58 5.48 6.32
N PHE A 330 -43.21 4.35 6.01
CA PHE A 330 -44.65 4.25 5.70
C PHE A 330 -45.34 3.38 6.74
N SER A 331 -46.63 3.61 6.98
CA SER A 331 -47.50 2.63 7.65
C SER A 331 -48.15 1.73 6.60
N THR A 332 -48.41 0.48 6.93
CA THR A 332 -49.11 -0.48 6.07
C THR A 332 -50.39 -0.97 6.76
N GLN A 333 -51.47 -1.17 6.02
CA GLN A 333 -52.72 -1.71 6.60
C GLN A 333 -52.55 -3.17 7.11
N ASP A 334 -51.62 -3.93 6.53
CA ASP A 334 -51.26 -5.31 6.85
C ASP A 334 -50.65 -5.55 8.26
N GLU A 335 -50.62 -4.55 9.16
CA GLU A 335 -49.94 -4.68 10.46
C GLU A 335 -50.65 -5.59 11.48
N GLU A 336 -51.94 -5.90 11.31
CA GLU A 336 -52.75 -6.63 12.32
C GLU A 336 -53.34 -8.00 11.89
N GLY A 337 -53.29 -8.38 10.61
CA GLY A 337 -54.09 -9.51 10.10
C GLY A 337 -53.39 -10.86 9.88
N ASP A 338 -52.16 -10.87 9.35
CA ASP A 338 -51.65 -12.05 8.64
C ASP A 338 -50.53 -12.80 9.40
N GLU A 339 -50.81 -14.06 9.77
CA GLU A 339 -49.84 -14.98 10.38
C GLU A 339 -49.20 -15.98 9.39
N THR A 340 -49.67 -16.04 8.14
CA THR A 340 -49.28 -17.10 7.18
C THR A 340 -47.80 -17.08 6.79
N SER A 341 -47.13 -15.94 6.93
CA SER A 341 -45.70 -15.78 6.62
C SER A 341 -45.02 -14.87 7.65
N ALA A 342 -44.30 -15.49 8.60
CA ALA A 342 -43.46 -14.74 9.53
C ALA A 342 -42.24 -14.16 8.77
N PRO A 343 -42.06 -12.82 8.72
CA PRO A 343 -41.01 -12.22 7.89
C PRO A 343 -39.62 -12.62 8.37
N LEU A 344 -38.73 -12.94 7.43
CA LEU A 344 -37.34 -13.34 7.73
C LEU A 344 -36.59 -12.25 8.50
N TYR A 345 -36.76 -10.98 8.09
CA TYR A 345 -36.01 -9.83 8.62
C TYR A 345 -36.94 -8.72 9.16
N PRO A 346 -37.62 -8.93 10.31
CA PRO A 346 -38.65 -8.04 10.84
C PRO A 346 -38.18 -6.63 11.26
N TRP A 347 -36.87 -6.40 11.40
CA TRP A 347 -36.31 -5.07 11.70
C TRP A 347 -35.87 -4.28 10.46
N GLY A 348 -35.87 -4.88 9.26
CA GLY A 348 -35.39 -4.23 8.02
C GLY A 348 -33.94 -3.74 8.13
N GLY A 349 -33.58 -2.69 7.40
CA GLY A 349 -32.25 -2.08 7.37
C GLY A 349 -31.54 -2.24 6.02
N HIS A 350 -30.45 -1.49 5.84
CA HIS A 350 -29.75 -1.35 4.56
C HIS A 350 -29.24 -2.67 3.94
N ASN A 351 -28.99 -3.72 4.71
CA ASN A 351 -28.46 -4.99 4.20
C ASN A 351 -29.53 -6.04 3.86
N TYR A 352 -30.81 -5.64 3.85
CA TYR A 352 -31.98 -6.52 3.78
C TYR A 352 -32.92 -6.16 2.62
N TYR A 353 -32.43 -6.38 1.41
CA TYR A 353 -33.18 -6.27 0.16
C TYR A 353 -33.53 -7.68 -0.38
N ASN A 354 -34.57 -7.78 -1.22
CA ASN A 354 -34.87 -8.97 -2.03
C ASN A 354 -35.09 -10.27 -1.23
N ASP A 355 -35.56 -10.17 0.02
CA ASP A 355 -35.67 -11.28 0.99
C ASP A 355 -34.36 -12.04 1.27
N ARG A 356 -33.20 -11.47 0.91
CA ARG A 356 -31.86 -11.98 1.23
C ARG A 356 -31.20 -11.16 2.35
N SER A 357 -30.20 -11.75 2.98
CA SER A 357 -29.35 -11.10 4.00
C SER A 357 -27.94 -10.96 3.44
N PHE A 358 -27.58 -9.76 2.97
CA PHE A 358 -26.29 -9.51 2.32
C PHE A 358 -25.09 -9.91 3.22
N GLU A 359 -25.23 -9.73 4.53
CA GLU A 359 -24.22 -10.11 5.54
C GLU A 359 -24.00 -11.63 5.66
N THR A 360 -24.92 -12.47 5.17
CA THR A 360 -24.73 -13.92 5.12
C THR A 360 -23.78 -14.31 4.00
N ILE A 361 -23.86 -13.65 2.85
CA ILE A 361 -22.93 -13.86 1.73
C ILE A 361 -21.54 -13.41 2.14
N ILE A 362 -21.40 -12.20 2.69
CA ILE A 362 -20.10 -11.69 3.21
C ILE A 362 -19.50 -12.68 4.22
N ARG A 363 -20.31 -13.22 5.15
CA ARG A 363 -19.85 -14.17 6.17
C ARG A 363 -19.46 -15.53 5.60
N ARG A 364 -20.29 -16.13 4.72
CA ARG A 364 -20.05 -17.46 4.12
C ARG A 364 -18.91 -17.41 3.08
N MET A 365 -18.84 -16.38 2.24
CA MET A 365 -17.70 -16.16 1.32
C MET A 365 -16.41 -15.92 2.09
N GLY A 366 -16.43 -15.11 3.17
CA GLY A 366 -15.29 -14.89 4.07
C GLY A 366 -14.84 -16.12 4.87
N TRP A 367 -15.46 -17.28 4.69
CA TRP A 367 -14.96 -18.56 5.21
C TRP A 367 -14.15 -19.36 4.19
N ILE A 368 -14.34 -19.08 2.90
CA ILE A 368 -13.59 -19.66 1.79
C ILE A 368 -12.31 -18.84 1.65
N VAL A 369 -11.16 -19.49 1.75
CA VAL A 369 -9.87 -18.83 1.58
C VAL A 369 -9.44 -19.04 0.13
N PRO A 370 -9.40 -18.00 -0.73
CA PRO A 370 -8.67 -18.09 -1.97
C PRO A 370 -7.16 -18.12 -1.64
N PRO A 371 -6.39 -19.08 -2.18
CA PRO A 371 -4.95 -19.03 -2.20
C PRO A 371 -4.46 -18.01 -3.24
N GLU A 372 -3.15 -17.82 -3.26
CA GLU A 372 -2.43 -17.17 -4.35
C GLU A 372 -2.77 -17.86 -5.69
N GLY A 373 -2.98 -17.08 -6.75
CA GLY A 373 -3.36 -17.58 -8.08
C GLY A 373 -4.86 -17.68 -8.39
N GLY A 374 -5.76 -17.54 -7.41
CA GLY A 374 -7.20 -17.35 -7.70
C GLY A 374 -7.95 -18.58 -8.24
N ASN A 375 -7.57 -19.78 -7.78
CA ASN A 375 -8.33 -21.03 -7.87
C ASN A 375 -8.64 -21.54 -6.46
N LEU A 376 -9.57 -22.49 -6.24
CA LEU A 376 -9.91 -22.94 -4.87
C LEU A 376 -8.85 -23.89 -4.29
N VAL A 377 -8.58 -23.81 -2.98
CA VAL A 377 -7.63 -24.71 -2.28
C VAL A 377 -8.21 -26.12 -2.17
N ASP A 378 -7.40 -27.15 -2.36
CA ASP A 378 -7.80 -28.52 -2.05
C ASP A 378 -8.30 -28.66 -0.60
N GLY A 379 -9.41 -29.38 -0.44
CA GLY A 379 -10.10 -29.53 0.83
C GLY A 379 -10.73 -28.24 1.37
N TRP A 380 -11.04 -27.24 0.54
CA TRP A 380 -11.81 -26.07 1.00
C TRP A 380 -13.24 -26.44 1.42
N GLU A 381 -13.91 -27.36 0.69
CA GLU A 381 -15.29 -27.78 1.00
C GLU A 381 -15.40 -28.41 2.40
N THR A 382 -14.43 -29.24 2.80
CA THR A 382 -14.44 -29.86 4.14
C THR A 382 -14.24 -28.82 5.24
N LYS A 383 -13.31 -27.87 5.03
CA LYS A 383 -13.08 -26.71 5.92
C LYS A 383 -14.32 -25.80 6.01
N TYR A 384 -15.08 -25.63 4.92
CA TYR A 384 -16.35 -24.90 4.89
C TYR A 384 -17.45 -25.66 5.64
N ALA A 385 -17.64 -26.95 5.34
CA ALA A 385 -18.62 -27.82 5.98
C ALA A 385 -18.37 -27.95 7.50
N GLU A 386 -17.12 -27.91 7.96
CA GLU A 386 -16.79 -27.79 9.38
C GLU A 386 -17.26 -26.48 10.01
N LYS A 387 -17.01 -25.33 9.37
CA LYS A 387 -17.44 -24.01 9.85
C LYS A 387 -18.98 -23.93 9.90
N LEU A 388 -19.65 -24.43 8.88
CA LEU A 388 -21.10 -24.58 8.82
C LEU A 388 -21.64 -25.48 9.95
N LYS A 389 -21.08 -26.69 10.14
CA LYS A 389 -21.42 -27.57 11.26
C LYS A 389 -21.22 -26.87 12.62
N LYS A 390 -20.15 -26.09 12.78
CA LYS A 390 -19.87 -25.29 13.99
C LYS A 390 -20.86 -24.13 14.19
N GLU A 391 -21.36 -23.48 13.13
CA GLU A 391 -22.44 -22.48 13.20
C GLU A 391 -23.77 -23.13 13.60
N LEU A 392 -24.18 -24.21 12.90
CA LEU A 392 -25.40 -24.97 13.18
C LEU A 392 -25.41 -25.60 14.59
N GLN A 393 -24.26 -26.08 15.08
CA GLN A 393 -24.13 -26.57 16.46
C GLN A 393 -24.22 -25.43 17.49
N LYS A 394 -23.67 -24.24 17.22
CA LYS A 394 -23.85 -23.06 18.09
C LYS A 394 -25.32 -22.63 18.15
N ALA A 395 -26.01 -22.62 17.00
CA ALA A 395 -27.45 -22.35 16.92
C ALA A 395 -28.27 -23.35 17.75
N ARG A 396 -27.99 -24.65 17.61
CA ARG A 396 -28.64 -25.74 18.38
C ARG A 396 -28.34 -25.69 19.89
N ARG A 397 -27.08 -25.41 20.29
CA ARG A 397 -26.71 -25.28 21.71
C ARG A 397 -27.36 -24.07 22.38
N GLN A 398 -27.46 -22.92 21.69
CA GLN A 398 -28.19 -21.77 22.22
C GLN A 398 -29.70 -22.05 22.36
N LYS A 399 -30.31 -22.74 21.38
CA LYS A 399 -31.72 -23.20 21.48
C LYS A 399 -31.97 -24.07 22.71
N GLY A 400 -31.03 -24.97 23.05
CA GLY A 400 -31.05 -25.72 24.30
C GLY A 400 -31.03 -24.80 25.54
N GLN A 401 -30.01 -23.96 25.67
CA GLN A 401 -29.85 -23.07 26.83
C GLN A 401 -30.98 -22.03 26.99
N THR A 402 -31.56 -21.52 25.90
CA THR A 402 -32.73 -20.63 25.96
C THR A 402 -33.96 -21.37 26.48
N THR A 403 -34.16 -22.63 26.05
CA THR A 403 -35.26 -23.49 26.53
C THR A 403 -35.07 -23.82 28.01
N GLU A 404 -33.85 -24.16 28.43
CA GLU A 404 -33.50 -24.47 29.82
C GLU A 404 -33.60 -23.25 30.76
N LYS A 405 -33.23 -22.04 30.30
CA LYS A 405 -33.47 -20.81 31.07
C LYS A 405 -34.96 -20.49 31.20
N ASN A 406 -35.76 -20.74 30.16
CA ASN A 406 -37.21 -20.55 30.23
C ASN A 406 -37.88 -21.58 31.15
N SER A 407 -37.45 -22.85 31.14
CA SER A 407 -37.96 -23.87 32.07
C SER A 407 -37.55 -23.55 33.51
N ARG A 408 -36.29 -23.18 33.77
CA ARG A 408 -35.83 -22.72 35.10
C ARG A 408 -36.58 -21.47 35.59
N ALA A 409 -36.84 -20.49 34.72
CA ALA A 409 -37.63 -19.31 35.07
C ALA A 409 -39.11 -19.64 35.36
N THR A 410 -39.65 -20.68 34.73
CA THR A 410 -41.03 -21.16 34.96
C THR A 410 -41.12 -21.99 36.23
N ALA A 411 -40.17 -22.91 36.47
CA ALA A 411 -40.05 -23.69 37.71
C ALA A 411 -39.77 -22.79 38.93
N SER A 412 -38.93 -21.76 38.80
CA SER A 412 -38.70 -20.77 39.85
C SER A 412 -39.97 -19.98 40.19
N ARG A 413 -40.78 -19.61 39.17
CA ARG A 413 -42.12 -19.03 39.39
C ARG A 413 -43.15 -20.00 39.98
N PHE A 414 -42.95 -21.31 39.82
CA PHE A 414 -43.79 -22.34 40.43
C PHE A 414 -43.42 -22.52 41.91
N LEU A 415 -42.12 -22.69 42.21
CA LEU A 415 -41.59 -22.79 43.59
C LEU A 415 -41.93 -21.55 44.43
N MET A 416 -41.76 -20.34 43.88
CA MET A 416 -42.12 -19.07 44.53
C MET A 416 -43.64 -18.88 44.73
N ARG A 417 -44.46 -19.83 44.26
CA ARG A 417 -45.91 -19.88 44.46
C ARG A 417 -46.35 -20.99 45.43
N VAL A 418 -45.45 -21.92 45.75
CA VAL A 418 -45.64 -22.97 46.77
C VAL A 418 -45.20 -22.44 48.15
N SER A 419 -44.13 -21.64 48.23
CA SER A 419 -43.59 -21.06 49.48
C SER A 419 -44.41 -19.89 50.06
N VAL A 420 -45.73 -19.88 49.88
CA VAL A 420 -46.65 -18.82 50.35
C VAL A 420 -47.90 -19.43 51.03
N VAL A 421 -47.91 -20.73 51.27
CA VAL A 421 -48.97 -21.44 52.01
C VAL A 421 -48.31 -22.28 53.11
N ASP A 422 -47.78 -21.60 54.13
CA ASP A 422 -47.78 -22.11 55.50
C ASP A 422 -47.58 -20.99 56.54
N ASP A 423 -48.01 -21.30 57.75
CA ASP A 423 -47.96 -20.55 59.02
C ASP A 423 -48.40 -19.07 59.13
N ARG A 424 -49.54 -18.91 59.83
CA ARG A 424 -49.92 -17.71 60.59
C ARG A 424 -50.26 -18.13 62.04
N ALA A 425 -49.34 -17.98 63.00
CA ALA A 425 -49.62 -18.18 64.43
C ALA A 425 -48.65 -17.39 65.35
N GLY A 426 -49.13 -16.96 66.54
CA GLY A 426 -48.34 -16.32 67.62
C GLY A 426 -47.93 -14.85 67.34
N ARG A 427 -48.32 -13.76 68.03
CA ARG A 427 -48.66 -13.37 69.42
C ARG A 427 -47.51 -13.06 70.41
N LEU A 428 -47.31 -11.74 70.59
CA LEU A 428 -47.18 -10.98 71.86
C LEU A 428 -45.87 -10.99 72.70
N SER A 429 -45.54 -9.76 73.16
CA SER A 429 -44.94 -9.37 74.46
C SER A 429 -43.43 -9.56 74.72
N THR A 430 -42.76 -8.97 75.75
CA THR A 430 -42.82 -7.63 76.44
C THR A 430 -41.68 -7.56 77.51
N ILE A 431 -41.13 -6.36 77.81
CA ILE A 431 -40.41 -5.93 79.06
C ILE A 431 -38.88 -6.21 79.28
N MET A 432 -38.22 -5.19 79.87
CA MET A 432 -36.92 -5.09 80.62
C MET A 432 -35.59 -5.49 79.91
N ALA A 433 -34.51 -4.67 79.91
CA ALA A 433 -33.65 -4.05 80.97
C ALA A 433 -32.48 -4.99 81.37
N THR A 434 -31.30 -4.56 81.85
CA THR A 434 -30.85 -3.31 82.52
C THR A 434 -29.46 -2.83 81.98
N ASP A 435 -28.64 -2.03 82.69
CA ASP A 435 -28.67 -0.55 82.90
C ASP A 435 -27.26 -0.03 83.32
N ILE A 436 -27.07 1.31 83.45
CA ILE A 436 -26.00 2.02 84.23
C ILE A 436 -24.54 1.96 83.69
N SER A 437 -23.77 3.05 83.55
CA SER A 437 -23.96 4.53 83.68
C SER A 437 -22.90 5.27 82.80
N ASP A 438 -22.41 6.52 82.94
CA ASP A 438 -22.47 7.59 83.97
C ASP A 438 -22.07 9.00 83.43
N SER A 439 -22.18 10.03 84.27
CA SER A 439 -21.64 11.41 84.20
C SER A 439 -22.19 12.37 83.10
N ALA A 440 -22.74 13.52 83.52
CA ALA A 440 -23.34 14.52 82.62
C ALA A 440 -23.52 15.93 83.23
N GLN A 441 -23.38 16.98 82.40
CA GLN A 441 -24.00 18.33 82.53
C GLN A 441 -23.57 19.16 83.78
N SER A 442 -23.94 20.45 84.03
CA SER A 442 -25.01 21.35 83.54
C SER A 442 -24.59 22.84 83.77
N ALA A 443 -24.54 23.74 82.78
CA ALA A 443 -25.60 24.60 82.18
C ALA A 443 -26.20 25.76 83.06
N ARG A 444 -26.19 27.00 82.53
CA ARG A 444 -26.96 28.25 82.91
C ARG A 444 -26.41 29.44 82.05
N ARG A 445 -26.99 30.66 81.98
CA ARG A 445 -28.38 31.15 81.70
C ARG A 445 -28.27 32.64 81.24
N LYS A 446 -29.36 33.29 80.80
CA LYS A 446 -29.37 34.67 80.21
C LYS A 446 -29.08 35.82 81.20
N GLY A 447 -28.50 36.92 80.71
CA GLY A 447 -28.29 38.23 81.39
C GLY A 447 -28.39 39.45 80.43
N LYS A 448 -28.23 40.70 80.91
CA LYS A 448 -28.53 41.96 80.16
C LYS A 448 -27.63 43.18 80.55
N LEU A 449 -27.53 44.14 79.59
CA LEU A 449 -27.37 45.62 79.72
C LEU A 449 -25.99 46.34 79.81
N ARG A 450 -25.82 47.34 78.89
CA ARG A 450 -25.16 48.69 78.94
C ARG A 450 -23.67 48.91 79.35
N ALA A 451 -22.87 49.41 78.37
CA ALA A 451 -22.21 50.76 78.21
C ALA A 451 -21.69 51.57 79.44
N PRO A 452 -20.74 52.55 79.30
CA PRO A 452 -20.18 53.25 78.11
C PRO A 452 -18.62 53.05 77.95
N ALA A 453 -17.70 53.89 77.43
CA ALA A 453 -17.61 55.26 76.83
C ALA A 453 -16.34 55.43 75.92
N GLU A 454 -16.15 56.62 75.30
CA GLU A 454 -14.92 57.48 75.07
C GLU A 454 -13.53 56.86 74.72
N GLU A 455 -12.58 57.47 73.93
CA GLU A 455 -12.47 58.78 73.22
C GLU A 455 -11.35 58.75 72.12
N ASN A 456 -11.06 59.90 71.46
CA ASN A 456 -9.88 60.27 70.62
C ASN A 456 -9.76 59.69 69.17
N SER A 457 -9.17 60.38 68.17
CA SER A 457 -8.88 61.83 67.94
C SER A 457 -8.62 62.15 66.44
N GLU A 458 -8.37 63.43 66.10
CA GLU A 458 -8.49 64.05 64.75
C GLU A 458 -7.29 63.91 63.78
N THR A 459 -7.49 64.33 62.50
CA THR A 459 -6.52 65.19 61.77
C THR A 459 -7.16 65.92 60.57
N THR A 460 -6.71 67.16 60.28
CA THR A 460 -7.35 68.13 59.35
C THR A 460 -6.37 68.67 58.28
N PRO A 461 -6.85 69.31 57.19
CA PRO A 461 -6.71 70.78 57.01
C PRO A 461 -8.03 71.46 56.53
N LEU A 462 -8.42 72.69 56.92
CA LEU A 462 -7.90 74.06 56.60
C LEU A 462 -8.07 74.46 55.11
N LEU A 463 -8.59 75.63 54.70
CA LEU A 463 -9.16 76.85 55.35
C LEU A 463 -10.54 77.19 54.70
N GLY A 464 -11.49 77.95 55.26
CA GLY A 464 -11.54 79.43 55.48
C GLY A 464 -12.52 80.10 54.47
N SER A 465 -13.35 81.12 54.78
CA SER A 465 -13.53 81.93 56.01
C SER A 465 -14.94 82.61 56.09
N SER A 466 -15.35 83.02 57.31
CA SER A 466 -16.15 84.21 57.74
C SER A 466 -17.07 84.99 56.75
N HIS A 467 -18.27 85.49 57.07
CA HIS A 467 -19.07 85.55 58.33
C HIS A 467 -20.53 86.06 58.07
N GLN A 468 -21.39 86.06 59.11
CA GLN A 468 -22.72 86.74 59.24
C GLN A 468 -23.92 86.17 58.42
N LEU A 469 -25.19 86.25 58.88
CA LEU A 469 -25.80 86.10 60.23
C LEU A 469 -27.36 86.02 60.11
N ILE A 470 -28.04 85.50 61.15
CA ILE A 470 -29.50 85.59 61.47
C ILE A 470 -30.50 84.67 60.70
N HIS A 471 -31.25 83.91 61.51
CA HIS A 471 -32.66 83.43 61.46
C HIS A 471 -33.57 83.72 60.24
N ASP A 472 -34.59 82.89 59.91
CA ASP A 472 -35.07 81.61 60.45
C ASP A 472 -35.96 80.89 59.43
N GLU A 473 -35.87 79.55 59.30
CA GLU A 473 -37.04 78.63 59.13
C GLU A 473 -36.59 77.16 59.12
N ILE A 474 -37.13 76.33 60.03
CA ILE A 474 -36.82 74.89 60.11
C ILE A 474 -37.89 74.07 59.38
N VAL A 475 -37.67 73.82 58.08
CA VAL A 475 -38.49 72.88 57.30
C VAL A 475 -38.07 71.42 57.61
N PRO A 476 -39.01 70.48 57.87
CA PRO A 476 -38.64 69.13 58.32
C PRO A 476 -37.87 68.30 57.27
N SER A 477 -36.62 67.96 57.57
CA SER A 477 -35.69 67.22 56.68
C SER A 477 -35.96 65.71 56.55
N THR A 478 -37.17 65.26 56.87
CA THR A 478 -37.48 63.83 57.08
C THR A 478 -37.86 63.05 55.82
N GLU A 479 -38.17 63.68 54.69
CA GLU A 479 -38.51 62.99 53.42
C GLU A 479 -37.26 62.65 52.58
N LEU A 480 -36.30 63.56 52.48
CA LEU A 480 -35.11 63.42 51.63
C LEU A 480 -34.20 62.24 52.03
N SER A 481 -34.08 61.94 53.33
CA SER A 481 -33.29 60.80 53.81
C SER A 481 -33.95 59.45 53.48
N ARG A 482 -35.28 59.35 53.65
CA ARG A 482 -36.06 58.14 53.30
C ARG A 482 -36.02 57.87 51.80
N TYR A 483 -36.06 58.90 50.95
CA TYR A 483 -35.90 58.72 49.50
C TYR A 483 -34.48 58.24 49.12
N ARG A 484 -33.43 58.87 49.67
CA ARG A 484 -32.04 58.47 49.44
C ARG A 484 -31.73 57.04 49.92
N HIS A 485 -32.21 56.64 51.10
CA HIS A 485 -32.03 55.26 51.58
C HIS A 485 -32.76 54.23 50.71
N ARG A 486 -33.99 54.50 50.28
CA ARG A 486 -34.71 53.62 49.35
C ARG A 486 -33.98 53.51 48.01
N LEU A 487 -33.47 54.61 47.46
CA LEU A 487 -32.72 54.62 46.21
C LEU A 487 -31.40 53.84 46.33
N LEU A 488 -30.64 54.02 47.41
CA LEU A 488 -29.39 53.27 47.67
C LEU A 488 -29.64 51.77 47.87
N VAL A 489 -30.70 51.39 48.59
CA VAL A 489 -31.08 49.97 48.74
C VAL A 489 -31.50 49.38 47.39
N LEU A 490 -32.25 50.12 46.56
CA LEU A 490 -32.68 49.66 45.24
C LEU A 490 -31.51 49.53 44.26
N LEU A 491 -30.58 50.50 44.24
CA LEU A 491 -29.36 50.42 43.43
C LEU A 491 -28.44 49.30 43.90
N SER A 492 -28.31 49.10 45.21
CA SER A 492 -27.50 48.02 45.79
C SER A 492 -28.10 46.63 45.51
N THR A 493 -29.42 46.44 45.60
CA THR A 493 -30.05 45.17 45.24
C THR A 493 -30.03 44.91 43.73
N VAL A 494 -30.12 45.94 42.89
CA VAL A 494 -29.90 45.80 41.43
C VAL A 494 -28.43 45.45 41.12
N PHE A 495 -27.46 46.08 41.76
CA PHE A 495 -26.04 45.76 41.59
C PHE A 495 -25.71 44.34 42.08
N LEU A 496 -26.18 43.94 43.27
CA LEU A 496 -25.92 42.60 43.81
C LEU A 496 -26.68 41.50 43.07
N SER A 497 -27.88 41.77 42.54
CA SER A 497 -28.60 40.79 41.72
C SER A 497 -28.02 40.67 40.31
N THR A 498 -27.55 41.76 39.69
CA THR A 498 -26.85 41.69 38.40
C THR A 498 -25.46 41.04 38.54
N LEU A 499 -24.68 41.38 39.58
CA LEU A 499 -23.42 40.71 39.88
C LEU A 499 -23.63 39.23 40.18
N GLY A 500 -24.64 38.88 40.99
CA GLY A 500 -25.02 37.50 41.28
C GLY A 500 -25.43 36.74 40.02
N LEU A 501 -26.22 37.36 39.13
CA LEU A 501 -26.59 36.79 37.83
C LEU A 501 -25.36 36.58 36.93
N CYS A 502 -24.45 37.55 36.85
CA CYS A 502 -23.20 37.43 36.09
C CYS A 502 -22.30 36.29 36.63
N ILE A 503 -22.20 36.12 37.95
CA ILE A 503 -21.47 35.00 38.57
C ILE A 503 -22.16 33.67 38.26
N LEU A 504 -23.49 33.59 38.36
CA LEU A 504 -24.26 32.37 38.10
C LEU A 504 -24.20 31.98 36.61
N VAL A 505 -24.28 32.95 35.69
CA VAL A 505 -24.03 32.75 34.25
C VAL A 505 -22.59 32.33 33.99
N GLY A 506 -21.60 32.95 34.64
CA GLY A 506 -20.18 32.59 34.53
C GLY A 506 -19.91 31.15 34.98
N LEU A 507 -20.44 30.74 36.14
CA LEU A 507 -20.35 29.37 36.64
C LEU A 507 -21.09 28.38 35.73
N SER A 508 -22.24 28.76 35.17
CA SER A 508 -23.00 27.95 34.22
C SER A 508 -22.23 27.73 32.92
N LEU A 509 -21.57 28.78 32.39
CA LEU A 509 -20.70 28.70 31.22
C LEU A 509 -19.46 27.85 31.51
N LEU A 510 -18.84 27.99 32.68
CA LEU A 510 -17.65 27.22 33.07
C LEU A 510 -17.99 25.73 33.26
N ALA A 511 -19.14 25.41 33.87
CA ALA A 511 -19.66 24.05 33.95
C ALA A 511 -20.03 23.47 32.58
N LEU A 512 -20.60 24.28 31.68
CA LEU A 512 -20.83 23.93 30.27
C LEU A 512 -19.52 23.61 29.56
N MET A 513 -18.48 24.46 29.70
CA MET A 513 -17.16 24.23 29.08
C MET A 513 -16.46 22.98 29.64
N TYR A 514 -16.60 22.68 30.93
CA TYR A 514 -16.08 21.44 31.54
C TYR A 514 -16.84 20.18 31.08
N SER A 515 -18.18 20.27 30.93
CA SER A 515 -19.01 19.22 30.33
C SER A 515 -18.81 19.10 28.82
N TYR A 516 -18.19 20.10 28.18
CA TYR A 516 -17.88 20.10 26.76
C TYR A 516 -16.48 19.55 26.50
N SER A 517 -15.43 20.00 27.21
CA SER A 517 -14.05 19.53 27.03
C SER A 517 -13.92 18.01 27.20
N SER A 518 -14.58 17.45 28.20
CA SER A 518 -14.68 16.00 28.45
C SER A 518 -15.41 15.23 27.32
N LYS A 519 -16.27 15.89 26.54
CA LYS A 519 -16.91 15.32 25.34
C LYS A 519 -16.06 15.51 24.08
N VAL A 520 -15.43 16.67 23.90
CA VAL A 520 -14.47 16.92 22.80
C VAL A 520 -13.33 15.89 22.85
N ALA A 521 -12.76 15.64 24.04
CA ALA A 521 -11.71 14.64 24.24
C ALA A 521 -12.13 13.20 23.89
N ASN A 522 -13.43 12.90 23.85
CA ASN A 522 -13.96 11.62 23.35
C ASN A 522 -14.27 11.68 21.85
N ALA A 523 -14.86 12.77 21.34
CA ALA A 523 -15.20 12.94 19.92
C ALA A 523 -13.96 12.96 19.01
N VAL A 524 -12.86 13.58 19.44
CA VAL A 524 -11.56 13.58 18.72
C VAL A 524 -11.02 12.16 18.50
N ARG A 525 -11.46 11.18 19.29
CA ARG A 525 -11.00 9.78 19.23
C ARG A 525 -11.65 8.97 18.09
N GLU A 526 -12.67 9.50 17.40
CA GLU A 526 -13.40 8.81 16.33
C GLU A 526 -13.28 9.54 14.97
N GLY A 527 -12.07 9.57 14.41
CA GLY A 527 -11.84 9.94 13.00
C GLY A 527 -12.06 11.43 12.66
N VAL A 528 -11.82 12.33 13.61
CA VAL A 528 -11.83 13.79 13.34
C VAL A 528 -10.54 14.22 12.62
N LEU A 529 -9.38 13.71 13.06
CA LEU A 529 -8.05 14.10 12.56
C LEU A 529 -7.94 14.00 11.03
N ASP A 530 -8.39 12.89 10.45
CA ASP A 530 -8.35 12.59 9.00
C ASP A 530 -9.12 13.62 8.13
N ARG A 531 -10.02 14.40 8.73
CA ARG A 531 -10.81 15.46 8.05
C ARG A 531 -10.30 16.86 8.36
N THR A 532 -9.61 17.04 9.48
CA THR A 532 -9.14 18.35 9.94
C THR A 532 -7.68 18.64 9.59
N LEU A 533 -6.86 17.60 9.37
CA LEU A 533 -5.44 17.74 9.05
C LEU A 533 -5.19 17.41 7.57
N VAL A 534 -5.00 18.44 6.75
CA VAL A 534 -4.68 18.29 5.33
C VAL A 534 -3.17 18.37 5.15
N VAL A 535 -2.55 17.22 4.89
CA VAL A 535 -1.12 17.11 4.53
C VAL A 535 -0.98 16.94 3.01
N ARG A 536 -0.03 17.68 2.41
CA ARG A 536 0.40 17.54 1.01
C ARG A 536 1.92 17.49 0.93
N GLY A 537 2.41 16.80 -0.10
CA GLY A 537 3.81 16.43 -0.21
C GLY A 537 4.12 15.05 0.40
N PRO A 538 5.41 14.74 0.66
CA PRO A 538 6.55 15.62 0.43
C PRO A 538 6.69 16.00 -1.05
N GLU A 539 6.99 17.27 -1.31
CA GLU A 539 7.32 17.76 -2.66
C GLU A 539 8.83 17.65 -2.92
N ARG A 540 9.62 17.77 -1.84
CA ARG A 540 11.07 17.60 -1.85
C ARG A 540 11.56 16.90 -0.57
N VAL A 541 12.58 16.06 -0.72
CA VAL A 541 13.34 15.46 0.39
C VAL A 541 14.83 15.55 0.08
N ASP A 542 15.55 16.42 0.77
CA ASP A 542 17.00 16.51 0.66
C ASP A 542 17.65 15.76 1.83
N VAL A 543 18.54 14.81 1.56
CA VAL A 543 19.35 14.16 2.59
C VAL A 543 20.46 15.13 3.02
N LEU A 544 20.38 15.63 4.25
CA LEU A 544 21.34 16.61 4.82
C LEU A 544 22.64 15.95 5.26
N ASN A 545 22.53 14.84 5.98
CA ASN A 545 23.66 14.10 6.53
C ASN A 545 23.27 12.63 6.75
N VAL A 546 24.25 11.74 6.72
CA VAL A 546 24.09 10.32 7.04
C VAL A 546 25.20 9.91 8.00
N THR A 547 24.80 9.62 9.23
CA THR A 547 25.64 9.02 10.28
C THR A 547 25.33 7.53 10.39
N GLU A 548 26.12 6.79 11.18
CA GLU A 548 25.97 5.33 11.29
C GLU A 548 24.53 4.97 11.74
N GLY A 549 23.83 4.19 10.91
CA GLY A 549 22.42 3.80 11.10
C GLY A 549 21.40 4.94 11.12
N SER A 550 21.79 6.19 10.85
CA SER A 550 20.99 7.39 11.19
C SER A 550 21.03 8.46 10.09
N VAL A 551 19.86 8.82 9.57
CA VAL A 551 19.69 9.69 8.39
C VAL A 551 19.01 11.00 8.77
N TRP A 552 19.61 12.13 8.39
CA TRP A 552 19.02 13.46 8.54
C TRP A 552 18.41 13.91 7.21
N LEU A 553 17.11 14.14 7.20
CA LEU A 553 16.31 14.51 6.02
C LEU A 553 15.72 15.90 6.21
N GLN A 554 15.85 16.79 5.23
CA GLN A 554 15.03 17.99 5.13
C GLN A 554 13.79 17.65 4.29
N VAL A 555 12.61 17.70 4.90
CA VAL A 555 11.35 17.25 4.30
C VAL A 555 10.43 18.44 4.08
N ASP A 556 10.16 18.77 2.80
CA ASP A 556 9.28 19.87 2.41
C ASP A 556 7.84 19.36 2.21
N VAL A 557 6.95 19.74 3.11
CA VAL A 557 5.52 19.40 3.13
C VAL A 557 4.65 20.64 3.29
N ARG A 558 3.41 20.61 2.78
CA ARG A 558 2.42 21.65 3.03
C ARG A 558 1.34 21.10 3.96
N VAL A 559 1.15 21.71 5.12
CA VAL A 559 0.21 21.26 6.15
C VAL A 559 -0.79 22.36 6.47
N GLY A 560 -2.06 22.02 6.49
CA GLY A 560 -3.14 22.91 6.91
C GLY A 560 -4.04 22.23 7.95
N VAL A 561 -4.43 22.96 8.99
CA VAL A 561 -5.41 22.50 9.97
C VAL A 561 -6.71 23.28 9.79
N ASP A 562 -7.78 22.59 9.40
CA ASP A 562 -9.13 23.13 9.31
C ASP A 562 -9.84 23.03 10.68
N GLY A 563 -9.75 24.12 11.44
CA GLY A 563 -10.48 24.33 12.68
C GLY A 563 -11.96 24.61 12.51
N GLY A 564 -12.44 24.93 11.29
CA GLY A 564 -13.86 25.06 10.97
C GLY A 564 -14.53 23.70 10.94
N THR A 565 -14.03 22.78 10.10
CA THR A 565 -14.47 21.37 10.07
C THR A 565 -14.27 20.70 11.42
N ALA A 566 -13.21 21.03 12.17
CA ALA A 566 -13.02 20.51 13.54
C ALA A 566 -14.15 20.92 14.49
N VAL A 567 -14.51 22.21 14.52
CA VAL A 567 -15.61 22.72 15.37
C VAL A 567 -16.94 22.12 14.95
N ASP A 568 -17.24 22.11 13.65
CA ASP A 568 -18.53 21.65 13.16
C ASP A 568 -18.71 20.14 13.37
N ALA A 569 -17.66 19.33 13.18
CA ALA A 569 -17.68 17.90 13.51
C ALA A 569 -17.92 17.63 15.01
N VAL A 570 -17.25 18.38 15.89
CA VAL A 570 -17.42 18.23 17.35
C VAL A 570 -18.82 18.68 17.79
N VAL A 571 -19.34 19.81 17.29
CA VAL A 571 -20.71 20.26 17.59
C VAL A 571 -21.75 19.26 17.07
N ASP A 572 -21.58 18.74 15.86
CA ASP A 572 -22.53 17.79 15.28
C ASP A 572 -22.50 16.40 15.94
N SER A 573 -21.38 16.01 16.56
CA SER A 573 -21.30 14.80 17.40
C SER A 573 -22.06 14.92 18.73
N GLY A 574 -22.21 16.14 19.27
CA GLY A 574 -22.77 16.40 20.61
C GLY A 574 -24.29 16.49 20.69
N LYS A 575 -25.02 16.15 19.63
CA LYS A 575 -26.46 16.43 19.47
C LYS A 575 -27.34 15.79 20.56
N THR A 576 -27.86 16.64 21.43
CA THR A 576 -29.01 16.35 22.31
C THR A 576 -30.13 17.34 22.02
N TRP A 577 -31.38 16.94 22.24
CA TRP A 577 -32.61 17.60 21.75
C TRP A 577 -32.76 19.10 22.11
N PHE A 578 -31.99 19.63 23.06
CA PHE A 578 -32.12 21.00 23.59
C PHE A 578 -30.83 21.86 23.53
N SER A 579 -29.79 21.51 22.75
CA SER A 579 -28.60 22.38 22.64
C SER A 579 -28.74 23.45 21.54
N PRO A 580 -28.37 24.73 21.80
CA PRO A 580 -28.41 25.79 20.79
C PRO A 580 -27.20 25.68 19.86
N THR A 581 -27.29 24.80 18.86
CA THR A 581 -26.15 24.43 18.00
C THR A 581 -25.45 25.61 17.34
N ASP A 582 -26.18 26.66 16.94
CA ASP A 582 -25.59 27.79 16.23
C ASP A 582 -24.81 28.74 17.14
N ILE A 583 -25.23 28.87 18.40
CA ILE A 583 -24.43 29.56 19.43
C ILE A 583 -23.16 28.73 19.73
N GLN A 584 -23.26 27.40 19.72
CA GLN A 584 -22.11 26.52 19.92
C GLN A 584 -21.11 26.58 18.75
N ARG A 585 -21.58 26.61 17.49
CA ARG A 585 -20.73 26.84 16.30
C ARG A 585 -20.10 28.23 16.33
N ALA A 586 -20.88 29.27 16.64
CA ALA A 586 -20.37 30.65 16.72
C ALA A 586 -19.30 30.80 17.80
N LEU A 587 -19.52 30.24 19.00
CA LEU A 587 -18.54 30.26 20.10
C LEU A 587 -17.31 29.41 19.78
N GLY A 588 -17.47 28.21 19.21
CA GLY A 588 -16.36 27.36 18.80
C GLY A 588 -15.49 28.02 17.73
N ARG A 589 -16.11 28.55 16.66
CA ARG A 589 -15.40 29.29 15.60
C ARG A 589 -14.76 30.58 16.15
N TRP A 590 -15.40 31.29 17.10
CA TRP A 590 -14.78 32.42 17.81
C TRP A 590 -13.55 32.01 18.64
N MET A 591 -13.61 30.88 19.38
CA MET A 591 -12.44 30.37 20.11
C MET A 591 -11.30 30.03 19.15
N VAL A 592 -11.58 29.35 18.03
CA VAL A 592 -10.54 29.03 17.02
C VAL A 592 -9.92 30.31 16.44
N ARG A 593 -10.72 31.37 16.14
CA ARG A 593 -10.19 32.70 15.75
C ARG A 593 -9.27 33.30 16.80
N ARG A 594 -9.52 33.04 18.09
CA ARG A 594 -8.70 33.55 19.20
C ARG A 594 -7.48 32.68 19.49
N MET A 595 -7.52 31.38 19.19
CA MET A 595 -6.36 30.46 19.26
C MET A 595 -5.33 30.80 18.18
N GLY A 596 -5.72 30.78 16.90
CA GLY A 596 -4.89 31.16 15.75
C GLY A 596 -3.77 30.18 15.38
N GLN A 597 -3.01 29.67 16.34
CA GLN A 597 -1.92 28.71 16.15
C GLN A 597 -1.97 27.58 17.18
N LEU A 598 -1.45 26.41 16.81
CA LEU A 598 -1.18 25.27 17.68
C LEU A 598 0.26 24.81 17.50
N THR A 599 0.99 24.62 18.59
CA THR A 599 2.26 23.90 18.59
C THR A 599 2.01 22.42 18.87
N VAL A 600 2.42 21.54 17.96
CA VAL A 600 2.40 20.08 18.14
C VAL A 600 3.81 19.60 18.40
N SER A 601 4.02 18.86 19.50
CA SER A 601 5.26 18.16 19.79
C SER A 601 4.96 16.68 20.04
N SER A 602 5.83 15.79 19.57
CA SER A 602 5.77 14.36 19.88
C SER A 602 7.12 13.84 20.32
N ASP A 603 7.10 12.77 21.09
CA ASP A 603 8.30 11.98 21.36
C ASP A 603 8.72 11.19 20.08
N GLU A 604 9.74 10.34 20.23
CA GLU A 604 10.21 9.42 19.20
C GLU A 604 9.07 8.53 18.63
N ILE A 605 8.98 8.48 17.31
CA ILE A 605 7.96 7.75 16.54
C ILE A 605 8.54 6.40 16.13
N THR A 606 8.03 5.30 16.68
CA THR A 606 8.46 3.95 16.33
C THR A 606 7.68 3.43 15.11
N LEU A 607 8.36 3.12 14.00
CA LEU A 607 7.74 2.53 12.80
C LEU A 607 7.82 0.99 12.86
N LEU A 608 6.65 0.34 12.85
CA LEU A 608 6.50 -1.10 12.99
C LEU A 608 5.85 -1.73 11.74
N SER A 609 6.31 -2.90 11.31
CA SER A 609 5.62 -3.75 10.32
C SER A 609 5.15 -5.04 10.98
N GLY A 610 3.89 -5.07 11.39
CA GLY A 610 3.38 -6.10 12.31
C GLY A 610 4.06 -5.93 13.67
N GLU A 611 4.94 -6.87 14.01
CA GLU A 611 5.74 -6.85 15.26
C GLU A 611 7.21 -6.44 15.02
N ARG A 612 7.63 -6.23 13.77
CA ARG A 612 9.03 -5.89 13.42
C ARG A 612 9.31 -4.40 13.51
N LEU A 613 10.44 -4.02 14.10
CA LEU A 613 10.94 -2.65 14.10
C LEU A 613 11.61 -2.31 12.76
N LEU A 614 11.14 -1.27 12.09
CA LEU A 614 11.73 -0.76 10.83
C LEU A 614 12.71 0.38 11.08
N ALA A 615 12.24 1.40 11.80
CA ALA A 615 13.01 2.60 12.15
C ALA A 615 12.34 3.36 13.29
N ASN A 616 13.12 4.18 13.99
CA ASN A 616 12.61 5.27 14.83
C ASN A 616 12.76 6.59 14.08
N VAL A 617 11.78 7.49 14.24
CA VAL A 617 11.77 8.81 13.60
C VAL A 617 11.56 9.89 14.65
N THR A 618 12.42 10.91 14.66
CA THR A 618 12.28 12.10 15.51
C THR A 618 12.00 13.34 14.65
N ILE A 619 11.07 14.18 15.12
CA ILE A 619 10.56 15.36 14.43
C ILE A 619 10.53 16.52 15.45
N PRO A 620 10.98 17.74 15.12
CA PRO A 620 10.90 18.89 16.01
C PRO A 620 9.46 19.33 16.28
N ALA A 621 9.26 20.19 17.27
CA ALA A 621 7.95 20.82 17.51
C ALA A 621 7.51 21.68 16.32
N ILE A 622 6.26 21.53 15.89
CA ILE A 622 5.71 22.19 14.69
C ILE A 622 4.62 23.18 15.11
N SER A 623 4.79 24.46 14.78
CA SER A 623 3.72 25.47 14.89
C SER A 623 2.85 25.48 13.64
N LEU A 624 1.58 25.09 13.77
CA LEU A 624 0.58 25.04 12.71
C LEU A 624 -0.45 26.17 12.86
N ALA A 625 -0.79 26.84 11.75
CA ALA A 625 -1.86 27.83 11.71
C ALA A 625 -3.24 27.17 11.63
N LEU A 626 -4.19 27.65 12.44
CA LEU A 626 -5.59 27.23 12.41
C LEU A 626 -6.38 28.05 11.38
N THR A 627 -6.75 27.40 10.27
CA THR A 627 -7.67 27.98 9.27
C THR A 627 -9.11 27.62 9.64
N LEU A 628 -10.07 28.49 9.31
CA LEU A 628 -11.47 28.35 9.71
C LEU A 628 -12.47 28.23 8.57
N ASP A 629 -12.14 28.88 7.47
CA ASP A 629 -12.96 29.01 6.28
C ASP A 629 -11.96 29.01 5.12
N HIS A 630 -11.55 27.82 4.66
CA HIS A 630 -10.46 27.68 3.69
C HIS A 630 -10.91 27.99 2.24
N PRO A 631 -10.06 28.57 1.38
CA PRO A 631 -10.32 28.63 -0.06
C PRO A 631 -10.32 27.21 -0.67
N ASN A 632 -10.91 27.06 -1.85
CA ASN A 632 -10.91 25.78 -2.58
C ASN A 632 -9.53 25.41 -3.15
N ASP A 633 -8.61 26.37 -3.22
CA ASP A 633 -7.26 26.23 -3.75
C ASP A 633 -6.25 25.89 -2.63
N LEU A 634 -5.11 25.28 -2.98
CA LEU A 634 -4.10 24.82 -2.01
C LEU A 634 -3.29 25.94 -1.32
N SER A 635 -3.68 27.21 -1.49
CA SER A 635 -2.95 28.40 -1.01
C SER A 635 -2.99 28.64 0.49
N TRP A 636 -3.86 27.93 1.23
CA TRP A 636 -3.97 28.03 2.69
C TRP A 636 -3.10 27.03 3.46
N LEU A 637 -2.51 26.05 2.77
CA LEU A 637 -1.61 25.08 3.40
C LEU A 637 -0.29 25.79 3.72
N THR A 638 0.15 25.71 4.99
CA THR A 638 1.42 26.29 5.42
C THR A 638 2.56 25.43 4.87
N PRO A 639 3.49 25.98 4.07
CA PRO A 639 4.70 25.26 3.68
C PRO A 639 5.62 25.13 4.90
N LEU A 640 6.08 23.91 5.16
CA LEU A 640 6.96 23.55 6.26
C LEU A 640 8.15 22.77 5.69
N SER A 641 9.35 23.19 6.07
CA SER A 641 10.59 22.50 5.75
C SER A 641 11.14 21.94 7.06
N LEU A 642 11.01 20.63 7.24
CA LEU A 642 11.20 19.97 8.53
C LEU A 642 12.49 19.13 8.53
N PRO A 643 13.45 19.37 9.44
CA PRO A 643 14.54 18.44 9.68
C PRO A 643 13.98 17.23 10.43
N VAL A 644 14.07 16.05 9.82
CA VAL A 644 13.59 14.77 10.35
C VAL A 644 14.79 13.82 10.46
N GLN A 645 15.01 13.26 11.65
CA GLN A 645 16.02 12.22 11.85
C GLN A 645 15.34 10.85 11.80
N VAL A 646 15.92 9.92 11.03
CA VAL A 646 15.44 8.54 10.86
C VAL A 646 16.56 7.59 11.27
N ASN A 647 16.39 6.90 12.39
CA ASN A 647 17.30 5.87 12.89
C ASN A 647 16.78 4.50 12.43
N ALA A 648 17.45 3.88 11.47
CA ALA A 648 17.02 2.61 10.87
C ALA A 648 17.30 1.41 11.79
N THR A 649 16.57 0.30 11.61
CA THR A 649 16.89 -0.96 12.32
C THR A 649 18.20 -1.55 11.82
N ASN A 650 19.01 -2.07 12.77
CA ASN A 650 20.23 -2.81 12.46
C ASN A 650 19.96 -4.27 12.06
N ASN A 651 18.70 -4.74 12.09
CA ASN A 651 18.37 -6.10 11.64
C ASN A 651 18.07 -6.15 10.13
N ALA A 652 19.08 -6.55 9.35
CA ALA A 652 18.95 -6.79 7.91
C ALA A 652 17.80 -7.74 7.54
N THR A 653 17.56 -8.78 8.36
CA THR A 653 16.55 -9.79 8.04
C THR A 653 15.12 -9.25 8.11
N ASP A 654 14.83 -8.34 9.05
CA ASP A 654 13.52 -7.71 9.15
C ASP A 654 13.24 -6.78 7.96
N LEU A 655 14.26 -6.05 7.49
CA LEU A 655 14.17 -5.18 6.31
C LEU A 655 13.95 -6.00 5.02
N THR A 656 14.68 -7.09 4.81
CA THR A 656 14.53 -7.95 3.64
C THR A 656 13.15 -8.63 3.62
N VAL A 657 12.69 -9.17 4.76
CA VAL A 657 11.35 -9.78 4.88
C VAL A 657 10.26 -8.73 4.67
N PHE A 658 10.44 -7.51 5.18
CA PHE A 658 9.51 -6.39 4.96
C PHE A 658 9.42 -5.98 3.49
N ALA A 659 10.55 -5.90 2.78
CA ALA A 659 10.58 -5.59 1.35
C ALA A 659 9.90 -6.67 0.51
N GLN A 660 10.20 -7.95 0.77
CA GLN A 660 9.59 -9.10 0.10
C GLN A 660 8.07 -9.15 0.32
N GLU A 661 7.60 -9.00 1.57
CA GLU A 661 6.16 -9.03 1.89
C GLU A 661 5.42 -7.80 1.32
N SER A 662 6.04 -6.63 1.34
CA SER A 662 5.47 -5.42 0.72
C SER A 662 5.33 -5.58 -0.80
N TRP A 663 6.28 -6.23 -1.47
CA TRP A 663 6.23 -6.54 -2.89
C TRP A 663 5.18 -7.61 -3.23
N ARG A 664 5.18 -8.72 -2.48
CA ARG A 664 4.22 -9.83 -2.62
C ARG A 664 2.78 -9.36 -2.50
N THR A 665 2.51 -8.44 -1.56
CA THR A 665 1.18 -7.84 -1.33
C THR A 665 0.89 -6.61 -2.20
N GLY A 666 1.92 -5.95 -2.73
CA GLY A 666 1.81 -4.72 -3.53
C GLY A 666 1.60 -3.44 -2.71
N TYR A 667 1.72 -3.52 -1.38
CA TYR A 667 1.56 -2.39 -0.47
C TYR A 667 2.64 -2.40 0.60
N VAL A 668 3.26 -1.24 0.81
CA VAL A 668 4.04 -0.98 2.03
C VAL A 668 3.04 -0.76 3.16
N ILE A 669 3.06 -1.63 4.17
CA ILE A 669 2.18 -1.56 5.34
C ILE A 669 3.04 -1.35 6.57
N ALA A 670 2.89 -0.21 7.22
CA ALA A 670 3.61 0.14 8.44
C ALA A 670 2.67 0.81 9.45
N THR A 671 3.06 0.82 10.72
CA THR A 671 2.31 1.43 11.81
C THR A 671 3.24 2.35 12.58
N ALA A 672 2.92 3.64 12.63
CA ALA A 672 3.62 4.58 13.48
C ALA A 672 3.02 4.54 14.90
N LEU A 673 3.85 4.22 15.88
CA LEU A 673 3.52 4.25 17.31
C LEU A 673 4.19 5.47 17.95
N MET A 674 3.39 6.31 18.61
CA MET A 674 3.83 7.55 19.26
C MET A 674 3.45 7.48 20.74
N ARG A 675 4.44 7.39 21.63
CA ARG A 675 4.20 7.16 23.07
C ARG A 675 3.47 8.31 23.74
N HIS A 676 3.94 9.54 23.49
CA HIS A 676 3.31 10.76 23.98
C HIS A 676 3.26 11.80 22.84
N ILE A 677 2.10 12.44 22.69
CA ILE A 677 1.92 13.63 21.86
C ILE A 677 1.40 14.76 22.76
N SER A 678 1.95 15.95 22.61
CA SER A 678 1.49 17.16 23.30
C SER A 678 1.09 18.24 22.30
N VAL A 679 -0.14 18.75 22.43
CA VAL A 679 -0.67 19.83 21.61
C VAL A 679 -0.90 21.04 22.51
N GLN A 680 -0.27 22.16 22.17
CA GLN A 680 -0.25 23.39 22.95
C GLN A 680 -0.84 24.55 22.13
N GLY A 681 -1.63 25.41 22.77
CA GLY A 681 -2.16 26.63 22.15
C GLY A 681 -1.09 27.72 21.97
N GLY A 682 -1.09 28.39 20.82
CA GLY A 682 -0.09 29.42 20.50
C GLY A 682 1.24 28.83 20.01
N SER A 683 2.25 29.69 19.87
CA SER A 683 3.62 29.27 19.55
C SER A 683 4.35 28.74 20.79
N GLU A 684 5.44 28.01 20.57
CA GLU A 684 6.24 27.38 21.63
C GLU A 684 6.76 28.38 22.69
N SER A 685 7.07 29.61 22.27
CA SER A 685 7.57 30.70 23.12
C SER A 685 6.49 31.64 23.67
N GLU A 686 5.20 31.44 23.38
CA GLU A 686 4.13 32.35 23.80
C GLU A 686 3.78 32.20 25.29
N THR A 687 3.92 33.24 26.12
CA THR A 687 3.57 33.24 27.56
C THR A 687 2.10 33.58 27.85
N SER A 688 1.28 33.64 26.79
CA SER A 688 -0.13 34.01 26.80
C SER A 688 -1.04 32.98 27.49
N TRP A 689 -2.30 33.32 27.70
CA TRP A 689 -3.33 32.37 28.17
C TRP A 689 -3.47 31.13 27.25
N ARG A 690 -3.07 31.26 25.98
CA ARG A 690 -3.08 30.17 24.98
C ARG A 690 -2.18 28.99 25.36
N SER A 691 -0.94 29.24 25.81
CA SER A 691 0.02 28.15 26.09
C SER A 691 -0.30 27.38 27.36
N ARG A 692 -1.19 27.93 28.22
CA ARG A 692 -1.80 27.19 29.33
C ARG A 692 -2.82 26.14 28.86
N LEU A 693 -3.30 26.21 27.61
CA LEU A 693 -4.10 25.15 26.99
C LEU A 693 -3.15 24.12 26.36
N LYS A 694 -2.78 23.11 27.17
CA LYS A 694 -1.97 21.98 26.74
C LYS A 694 -2.74 20.67 26.91
N VAL A 695 -2.93 19.95 25.82
CA VAL A 695 -3.51 18.60 25.78
C VAL A 695 -2.37 17.60 25.61
N LYS A 696 -2.37 16.54 26.41
CA LYS A 696 -1.50 15.37 26.21
C LYS A 696 -2.37 14.19 25.76
N GLN A 697 -1.84 13.38 24.84
CA GLN A 697 -2.43 12.11 24.43
C GLN A 697 -1.34 11.04 24.37
N ASP A 698 -1.61 9.92 25.02
CA ASP A 698 -0.66 8.81 25.16
C ASP A 698 -1.03 7.65 24.21
N ASN A 699 -0.02 6.91 23.76
CA ASN A 699 -0.13 5.71 22.91
C ASN A 699 -0.99 5.91 21.65
N VAL A 700 -0.59 6.86 20.80
CA VAL A 700 -1.23 7.10 19.50
C VAL A 700 -0.66 6.10 18.48
N ILE A 701 -1.56 5.45 17.74
CA ILE A 701 -1.23 4.42 16.73
C ILE A 701 -1.80 4.88 15.39
N VAL A 702 -0.93 5.11 14.41
CA VAL A 702 -1.30 5.59 13.07
C VAL A 702 -0.90 4.53 12.03
N PRO A 703 -1.85 3.76 11.46
CA PRO A 703 -1.56 2.80 10.40
C PRO A 703 -1.35 3.50 9.06
N ALA A 704 -0.20 3.28 8.44
CA ALA A 704 0.18 3.79 7.14
C ALA A 704 0.12 2.67 6.08
N ARG A 705 -0.49 2.94 4.93
CA ARG A 705 -0.54 2.02 3.79
C ARG A 705 -0.28 2.76 2.49
N LEU A 706 0.89 2.54 1.91
CA LEU A 706 1.30 3.08 0.61
C LEU A 706 1.24 1.96 -0.44
N ARG A 707 0.77 2.27 -1.67
CA ARG A 707 0.83 1.32 -2.79
C ARG A 707 2.19 1.42 -3.47
N ILE A 708 2.81 0.29 -3.79
CA ILE A 708 4.03 0.26 -4.63
C ILE A 708 3.62 0.53 -6.09
N PRO A 709 4.27 1.45 -6.81
CA PRO A 709 4.00 1.70 -8.22
C PRO A 709 4.40 0.50 -9.10
N ASP A 710 3.77 0.37 -10.26
CA ASP A 710 4.18 -0.59 -11.29
C ASP A 710 5.44 -0.03 -11.99
N LEU A 711 6.59 -0.71 -11.85
CA LEU A 711 7.89 -0.24 -12.35
C LEU A 711 8.24 -0.84 -13.73
N PRO A 712 8.90 -0.08 -14.63
CA PRO A 712 9.23 -0.56 -15.97
C PRO A 712 10.26 -1.68 -15.93
N GLY A 713 10.04 -2.75 -16.71
CA GLY A 713 10.93 -3.91 -16.79
C GLY A 713 10.76 -4.96 -15.67
N LEU A 714 10.03 -4.64 -14.60
CA LEU A 714 9.89 -5.48 -13.40
C LEU A 714 8.51 -6.17 -13.31
N PRO A 715 8.39 -7.31 -12.59
CA PRO A 715 7.09 -7.93 -12.34
C PRO A 715 6.17 -7.00 -11.54
N THR A 716 4.89 -6.90 -11.91
CA THR A 716 3.94 -5.99 -11.24
C THR A 716 3.68 -6.43 -9.79
N PRO A 717 3.92 -5.57 -8.77
CA PRO A 717 3.71 -5.90 -7.37
C PRO A 717 2.28 -6.35 -7.03
N GLY A 718 2.12 -7.17 -6.00
CA GLY A 718 0.81 -7.59 -5.49
C GLY A 718 0.11 -8.72 -6.25
N ARG A 719 0.84 -9.47 -7.10
CA ARG A 719 0.31 -10.66 -7.80
C ARG A 719 0.83 -12.01 -7.28
N GLY A 720 1.54 -12.03 -6.15
CA GLY A 720 2.27 -13.22 -5.70
C GLY A 720 3.53 -13.54 -6.52
N THR A 721 3.97 -12.59 -7.35
CA THR A 721 5.26 -12.65 -8.04
C THR A 721 6.41 -12.60 -7.04
N PRO A 722 7.56 -13.26 -7.31
CA PRO A 722 8.75 -13.12 -6.49
C PRO A 722 9.22 -11.66 -6.43
N PHE A 723 10.00 -11.36 -5.39
CA PHE A 723 10.78 -10.13 -5.32
C PHE A 723 11.87 -10.17 -6.41
N PRO A 724 12.07 -9.11 -7.21
CA PRO A 724 13.09 -9.10 -8.27
C PRO A 724 14.49 -9.20 -7.67
N GLU A 725 15.44 -9.71 -8.43
CA GLU A 725 16.84 -9.70 -7.99
C GLU A 725 17.40 -8.26 -8.09
N PHE A 726 18.43 -7.96 -7.29
CA PHE A 726 19.09 -6.65 -7.40
C PHE A 726 19.74 -6.43 -8.78
N SER A 727 20.10 -7.52 -9.44
CA SER A 727 20.47 -7.65 -10.86
C SER A 727 19.45 -6.98 -11.80
N ASP A 728 18.15 -7.14 -11.53
CA ASP A 728 17.07 -6.58 -12.35
C ASP A 728 16.88 -5.07 -12.10
N LEU A 729 17.34 -4.57 -10.95
CA LEU A 729 17.17 -3.19 -10.50
C LEU A 729 18.31 -2.26 -10.97
N VAL A 730 19.50 -2.82 -11.22
CA VAL A 730 20.74 -2.07 -11.47
C VAL A 730 21.43 -2.52 -12.75
N THR A 731 21.67 -1.57 -13.64
CA THR A 731 22.35 -1.77 -14.94
C THR A 731 23.66 -1.00 -14.97
N LEU A 732 24.78 -1.70 -15.12
CA LEU A 732 26.08 -1.07 -15.37
C LEU A 732 26.12 -0.56 -16.82
N LYS A 733 26.42 0.73 -17.03
CA LYS A 733 26.49 1.36 -18.37
C LYS A 733 27.92 1.43 -18.90
N SER A 734 28.86 1.78 -18.01
CA SER A 734 30.28 1.81 -18.33
C SER A 734 31.10 1.62 -17.06
N ILE A 735 32.30 1.08 -17.22
CA ILE A 735 33.34 1.02 -16.21
C ILE A 735 34.65 1.42 -16.88
N HIS A 736 35.42 2.24 -16.19
CA HIS A 736 36.78 2.63 -16.55
C HIS A 736 37.67 2.31 -15.36
N VAL A 737 38.71 1.51 -15.59
CA VAL A 737 39.69 1.08 -14.60
C VAL A 737 41.04 1.58 -15.06
N THR A 738 41.70 2.40 -14.24
CA THR A 738 42.93 3.10 -14.60
C THR A 738 43.98 2.93 -13.51
N SER A 739 45.15 2.39 -13.85
CA SER A 739 46.31 2.49 -12.95
C SER A 739 46.96 3.87 -13.08
N ALA A 740 47.28 4.49 -11.94
CA ALA A 740 48.13 5.67 -11.86
C ALA A 740 48.91 5.66 -10.55
N ASN A 741 50.21 6.00 -10.59
CA ASN A 741 51.10 6.07 -9.42
C ASN A 741 51.07 4.80 -8.56
N HIS A 742 51.09 3.62 -9.19
CA HIS A 742 50.90 2.32 -8.54
C HIS A 742 49.63 2.22 -7.68
N SER A 743 48.51 2.78 -8.17
CA SER A 743 47.19 2.60 -7.58
C SER A 743 46.09 2.44 -8.64
N ILE A 744 45.26 1.41 -8.51
CA ILE A 744 44.11 1.19 -9.38
C ILE A 744 42.91 2.04 -8.91
N SER A 745 42.48 2.92 -9.80
CA SER A 745 41.28 3.77 -9.69
C SER A 745 40.15 3.23 -10.57
N ILE A 746 38.91 3.35 -10.10
CA ILE A 746 37.72 2.80 -10.75
C ILE A 746 36.65 3.89 -10.87
N HIS A 747 36.24 4.19 -12.09
CA HIS A 747 35.18 5.13 -12.43
C HIS A 747 34.07 4.39 -13.17
N ALA A 748 32.85 4.34 -12.63
CA ALA A 748 31.75 3.61 -13.25
C ALA A 748 30.46 4.43 -13.32
N SER A 749 29.64 4.16 -14.34
CA SER A 749 28.29 4.69 -14.47
C SER A 749 27.28 3.56 -14.44
N ALA A 750 26.26 3.68 -13.58
CA ALA A 750 25.15 2.73 -13.50
C ALA A 750 23.80 3.45 -13.60
N SER A 751 22.78 2.79 -14.14
CA SER A 751 21.39 3.19 -13.94
C SER A 751 20.70 2.28 -12.93
N VAL A 752 19.88 2.88 -12.08
CA VAL A 752 18.99 2.19 -11.14
C VAL A 752 17.56 2.60 -11.47
N ILE A 753 16.62 1.66 -11.47
CA ILE A 753 15.19 1.99 -11.66
C ILE A 753 14.72 2.85 -10.49
N ASP A 754 14.07 3.98 -10.77
CA ASP A 754 13.57 4.92 -9.77
C ASP A 754 12.24 4.41 -9.15
N PRO A 755 12.20 4.02 -7.86
CA PRO A 755 10.98 3.56 -7.22
C PRO A 755 10.03 4.70 -6.83
N MET A 756 10.46 5.97 -6.93
CA MET A 756 9.71 7.13 -6.45
C MET A 756 8.75 7.70 -7.51
N PRO A 757 7.63 8.30 -7.09
CA PRO A 757 6.73 8.99 -8.01
C PRO A 757 7.40 10.26 -8.56
N ALA A 758 7.20 10.53 -9.85
CA ALA A 758 7.76 11.69 -10.57
C ALA A 758 7.34 13.09 -10.03
N SER A 759 6.56 13.15 -8.95
CA SER A 759 6.19 14.38 -8.23
C SER A 759 7.04 14.66 -6.98
N LEU A 760 7.99 13.78 -6.63
CA LEU A 760 8.87 13.91 -5.49
C LEU A 760 10.31 14.15 -5.95
N HIS A 761 10.88 15.31 -5.63
CA HIS A 761 12.29 15.58 -5.84
C HIS A 761 13.11 15.11 -4.64
N MET A 762 13.97 14.10 -4.83
CA MET A 762 14.91 13.65 -3.79
C MET A 762 16.35 13.92 -4.20
N ARG A 763 17.17 14.44 -3.28
CA ARG A 763 18.62 14.64 -3.47
C ARG A 763 19.41 13.92 -2.40
N ILE A 764 20.45 13.20 -2.82
CA ILE A 764 21.34 12.41 -1.96
C ILE A 764 22.79 12.92 -2.10
N PRO A 765 23.53 13.09 -0.98
CA PRO A 765 24.95 13.49 -1.00
C PRO A 765 25.86 12.35 -1.51
N SER A 766 27.17 12.56 -1.40
CA SER A 766 28.16 11.50 -1.62
C SER A 766 28.00 10.41 -0.56
N ILE A 767 27.67 9.18 -0.97
CA ILE A 767 27.55 8.01 -0.10
C ILE A 767 28.79 7.13 -0.29
N PRO A 768 29.54 6.77 0.78
CA PRO A 768 30.57 5.75 0.72
C PRO A 768 29.96 4.36 0.48
N PHE A 769 30.63 3.55 -0.33
CA PHE A 769 30.29 2.16 -0.59
C PHE A 769 31.54 1.28 -0.59
N TYR A 770 31.33 -0.03 -0.43
CA TYR A 770 32.34 -1.05 -0.65
C TYR A 770 31.76 -2.21 -1.48
N VAL A 771 32.64 -2.88 -2.22
CA VAL A 771 32.35 -4.11 -2.96
C VAL A 771 33.26 -5.20 -2.44
N SER A 772 32.69 -6.34 -2.06
CA SER A 772 33.43 -7.48 -1.52
C SER A 772 33.09 -8.79 -2.25
N LEU A 773 34.12 -9.63 -2.36
CA LEU A 773 34.02 -11.02 -2.79
C LEU A 773 33.93 -11.95 -1.58
N SER A 774 33.18 -13.03 -1.71
CA SER A 774 32.97 -14.02 -0.64
C SER A 774 32.58 -15.37 -1.21
N ASP A 775 33.08 -16.44 -0.61
CA ASP A 775 32.75 -17.81 -0.97
C ASP A 775 31.34 -18.17 -0.48
N MET A 776 30.36 -18.11 -1.36
CA MET A 776 28.96 -18.45 -1.05
C MET A 776 28.77 -19.89 -0.54
N ASN A 777 29.72 -20.80 -0.78
CA ASN A 777 29.62 -22.21 -0.42
C ASN A 777 30.27 -22.57 0.93
N SER A 778 31.00 -21.66 1.58
CA SER A 778 31.61 -21.93 2.88
C SER A 778 31.10 -21.01 3.99
N SER A 779 30.41 -21.59 4.97
CA SER A 779 29.81 -20.89 6.12
C SER A 779 30.80 -20.24 7.10
N ASN A 780 32.11 -20.30 6.81
CA ASN A 780 33.20 -19.77 7.62
C ASN A 780 34.34 -19.21 6.72
N THR A 781 34.07 -18.16 5.94
CA THR A 781 35.12 -17.40 5.23
C THR A 781 35.01 -15.88 5.41
N THR A 782 36.17 -15.23 5.37
CA THR A 782 36.32 -13.78 5.44
C THR A 782 35.97 -13.14 4.09
N ALA A 783 34.93 -12.31 4.04
CA ALA A 783 34.65 -11.49 2.87
C ALA A 783 35.80 -10.49 2.62
N VAL A 784 36.31 -10.44 1.39
CA VAL A 784 37.44 -9.59 1.01
C VAL A 784 36.90 -8.37 0.27
N THR A 785 37.17 -7.17 0.78
CA THR A 785 36.84 -5.92 0.08
C THR A 785 37.81 -5.70 -1.07
N VAL A 786 37.29 -5.63 -2.29
CA VAL A 786 38.08 -5.43 -3.53
C VAL A 786 37.95 -4.00 -4.06
N THR A 787 36.95 -3.24 -3.62
CA THR A 787 36.83 -1.81 -3.93
C THR A 787 36.19 -1.07 -2.77
N THR A 788 36.75 0.09 -2.43
CA THR A 788 36.08 1.11 -1.60
C THR A 788 35.91 2.38 -2.42
N GLY A 789 34.83 3.12 -2.21
CA GLY A 789 34.53 4.28 -3.04
C GLY A 789 33.38 5.13 -2.53
N HIS A 790 33.02 6.13 -3.33
CA HIS A 790 31.96 7.09 -3.07
C HIS A 790 31.10 7.31 -4.31
N THR A 791 29.80 7.52 -4.13
CA THR A 791 28.94 8.05 -5.18
C THR A 791 29.19 9.56 -5.34
N LYS A 792 29.09 10.10 -6.56
CA LYS A 792 28.89 11.56 -6.70
C LYS A 792 27.47 11.92 -6.22
N PRO A 793 27.25 13.10 -5.60
CA PRO A 793 25.92 13.54 -5.19
C PRO A 793 24.93 13.50 -6.35
N PHE A 794 23.77 12.90 -6.14
CA PHE A 794 22.80 12.62 -7.21
C PHE A 794 21.37 13.00 -6.81
N SER A 795 20.48 13.04 -7.79
CA SER A 795 19.05 13.30 -7.61
C SER A 795 18.22 12.18 -8.23
N PHE A 796 17.04 11.93 -7.69
CA PHE A 796 16.10 10.96 -8.22
C PHE A 796 15.48 11.52 -9.51
N THR A 797 15.43 10.68 -10.55
CA THR A 797 15.07 11.07 -11.92
C THR A 797 14.23 9.96 -12.55
N HIS A 798 12.92 10.12 -12.46
CA HIS A 798 11.99 9.11 -12.97
C HIS A 798 12.07 8.98 -14.50
N PRO A 799 12.17 7.76 -15.08
CA PRO A 799 12.06 6.45 -14.43
C PRO A 799 13.38 5.81 -13.98
N ASN A 800 14.55 6.38 -14.31
CA ASN A 800 15.86 5.78 -14.04
C ASN A 800 16.83 6.81 -13.42
N ILE A 801 17.30 6.52 -12.20
CA ILE A 801 18.38 7.23 -11.53
C ILE A 801 19.70 6.91 -12.26
N THR A 802 20.61 7.89 -12.38
CA THR A 802 21.99 7.67 -12.84
C THR A 802 22.98 7.86 -11.71
N LEU A 803 23.74 6.81 -11.39
CA LEU A 803 24.81 6.85 -10.40
C LEU A 803 26.16 7.01 -11.09
N SER A 804 26.96 7.97 -10.63
CA SER A 804 28.40 8.04 -10.93
C SER A 804 29.16 7.53 -9.72
N LEU A 805 29.90 6.44 -9.91
CA LEU A 805 30.69 5.78 -8.88
C LEU A 805 32.17 6.12 -9.08
N VAL A 806 32.88 6.40 -7.98
CA VAL A 806 34.33 6.59 -7.96
C VAL A 806 34.90 5.77 -6.81
N GLY A 807 35.87 4.91 -7.08
CA GLY A 807 36.51 4.08 -6.06
C GLY A 807 37.97 3.78 -6.37
N ALA A 808 38.61 3.10 -5.42
CA ALA A 808 39.97 2.60 -5.51
C ALA A 808 40.04 1.18 -4.96
N VAL A 809 41.07 0.43 -5.37
CA VAL A 809 41.35 -0.90 -4.83
C VAL A 809 42.14 -0.75 -3.51
N PRO A 810 41.62 -1.21 -2.35
CA PRO A 810 42.35 -1.16 -1.09
C PRO A 810 43.46 -2.24 -1.05
N PRO A 811 44.44 -2.13 -0.15
CA PRO A 811 45.48 -3.15 0.02
C PRO A 811 44.91 -4.55 0.36
N ILE A 812 45.08 -5.50 -0.57
CA ILE A 812 44.50 -6.85 -0.56
C ILE A 812 45.47 -7.85 0.10
N PRO A 813 45.04 -8.71 1.04
CA PRO A 813 45.92 -9.73 1.61
C PRO A 813 46.25 -10.83 0.58
N ARG A 814 47.49 -11.33 0.55
CA ARG A 814 47.94 -12.44 -0.35
C ARG A 814 46.95 -13.62 -0.39
N SER A 815 46.30 -13.95 0.73
CA SER A 815 45.31 -15.04 0.85
C SER A 815 44.03 -14.87 0.02
N ALA A 816 43.77 -13.69 -0.53
CA ALA A 816 42.63 -13.39 -1.40
C ALA A 816 42.93 -13.57 -2.90
N SER A 817 44.20 -13.75 -3.29
CA SER A 817 44.62 -13.85 -4.69
C SER A 817 43.82 -14.86 -5.53
N PRO A 818 43.54 -16.10 -5.07
CA PRO A 818 42.75 -17.06 -5.85
C PRO A 818 41.31 -16.61 -6.11
N LEU A 819 40.76 -15.81 -5.19
CA LEU A 819 39.36 -15.34 -5.22
C LEU A 819 39.21 -14.28 -6.32
N ILE A 820 40.17 -13.35 -6.39
CA ILE A 820 40.22 -12.30 -7.41
C ILE A 820 40.62 -12.89 -8.77
N SER A 821 41.58 -13.82 -8.80
CA SER A 821 41.98 -14.52 -10.02
C SER A 821 40.81 -15.29 -10.65
N THR A 822 39.95 -15.92 -9.83
CA THR A 822 38.69 -16.54 -10.29
C THR A 822 37.71 -15.50 -10.83
N PHE A 823 37.48 -14.41 -10.11
CA PHE A 823 36.57 -13.33 -10.53
C PHE A 823 36.99 -12.71 -11.87
N LEU A 824 38.28 -12.41 -12.05
CA LEU A 824 38.82 -11.89 -13.30
C LEU A 824 38.73 -12.93 -14.43
N SER A 825 39.05 -14.20 -14.17
CA SER A 825 38.91 -15.29 -15.16
C SER A 825 37.45 -15.44 -15.63
N ALA A 826 36.46 -15.33 -14.74
CA ALA A 826 35.05 -15.35 -15.09
C ALA A 826 34.64 -14.14 -15.95
N TYR A 827 35.02 -12.93 -15.54
CA TYR A 827 34.76 -11.72 -16.33
C TYR A 827 35.36 -11.80 -17.74
N LEU A 828 36.63 -12.19 -17.86
CA LEU A 828 37.34 -12.30 -19.13
C LEU A 828 36.81 -13.44 -20.03
N SER A 829 36.33 -14.54 -19.45
CA SER A 829 35.68 -15.64 -20.19
C SER A 829 34.20 -15.38 -20.52
N GLY A 830 33.63 -14.24 -20.10
CA GLY A 830 32.25 -13.84 -20.42
C GLY A 830 31.18 -14.46 -19.51
N VAL A 831 31.47 -14.66 -18.22
CA VAL A 831 30.57 -15.27 -17.23
C VAL A 831 30.29 -14.29 -16.08
N ASP A 832 29.01 -14.03 -15.82
CA ASP A 832 28.55 -13.14 -14.73
C ASP A 832 29.05 -13.63 -13.36
N ALA A 833 29.63 -12.76 -12.54
CA ALA A 833 30.30 -13.14 -11.28
C ALA A 833 29.60 -12.55 -10.04
N PRO A 834 29.35 -13.33 -8.97
CA PRO A 834 28.66 -12.85 -7.78
C PRO A 834 29.53 -11.90 -6.93
N ILE A 835 28.94 -10.79 -6.51
CA ILE A 835 29.55 -9.77 -5.65
C ILE A 835 28.61 -9.42 -4.50
N THR A 836 29.14 -8.88 -3.40
CA THR A 836 28.35 -8.21 -2.36
C THR A 836 28.66 -6.72 -2.35
N VAL A 837 27.62 -5.89 -2.41
CA VAL A 837 27.71 -4.43 -2.30
C VAL A 837 27.20 -4.00 -0.92
N GLY A 838 27.88 -3.06 -0.27
CA GLY A 838 27.45 -2.51 1.02
C GLY A 838 27.92 -1.07 1.22
N SER A 839 27.51 -0.47 2.33
CA SER A 839 27.95 0.86 2.76
C SER A 839 28.40 0.82 4.23
N PRO A 840 29.49 1.49 4.62
CA PRO A 840 29.90 1.55 6.03
C PRO A 840 28.89 2.35 6.90
N LEU A 841 28.04 3.17 6.30
CA LEU A 841 26.99 3.91 7.02
C LEU A 841 25.79 3.04 7.42
N PHE A 842 25.63 1.90 6.75
CA PHE A 842 24.58 0.92 7.03
C PHE A 842 25.17 -0.50 7.06
N PRO A 843 25.96 -0.88 8.09
CA PRO A 843 26.72 -2.14 8.11
C PRO A 843 25.87 -3.41 7.96
N ALA A 844 24.58 -3.32 8.33
CA ALA A 844 23.58 -4.37 8.16
C ALA A 844 23.13 -4.56 6.70
N LEU A 845 23.11 -3.51 5.88
CA LEU A 845 22.61 -3.56 4.52
C LEU A 845 23.70 -4.05 3.55
N ARG A 846 23.82 -5.38 3.47
CA ARG A 846 24.64 -6.09 2.49
C ARG A 846 23.76 -6.65 1.39
N ILE A 847 24.01 -6.24 0.15
CA ILE A 847 23.19 -6.56 -1.02
C ILE A 847 23.99 -7.52 -1.92
N PRO A 848 23.54 -8.79 -2.09
CA PRO A 848 24.12 -9.66 -3.10
C PRO A 848 23.70 -9.18 -4.50
N ALA A 849 24.64 -9.20 -5.43
CA ALA A 849 24.44 -8.76 -6.80
C ALA A 849 25.31 -9.58 -7.76
N LEU A 850 25.02 -9.51 -9.06
CA LEU A 850 25.88 -10.04 -10.11
C LEU A 850 26.66 -8.89 -10.76
N PHE A 851 27.97 -9.07 -10.93
CA PHE A 851 28.80 -8.21 -11.75
C PHE A 851 28.70 -8.69 -13.21
N PRO A 852 28.20 -7.86 -14.13
CA PRO A 852 27.90 -8.28 -15.49
C PRO A 852 29.17 -8.49 -16.31
N ALA A 853 29.21 -9.58 -17.08
CA ALA A 853 30.33 -9.89 -17.95
C ALA A 853 30.24 -9.16 -19.31
N PRO A 854 31.39 -8.92 -19.99
CA PRO A 854 31.44 -8.38 -21.35
C PRO A 854 30.70 -9.28 -22.35
N HIS A 855 29.77 -8.69 -23.09
CA HIS A 855 29.00 -9.32 -24.16
C HIS A 855 29.04 -8.41 -25.41
N PRO A 856 29.60 -8.83 -26.56
CA PRO A 856 30.24 -10.13 -26.81
C PRO A 856 31.49 -10.37 -25.95
N LYS A 857 31.95 -11.63 -25.90
CA LYS A 857 33.18 -12.01 -25.18
C LYS A 857 34.39 -11.23 -25.71
N PRO A 858 35.33 -10.79 -24.85
CA PRO A 858 36.48 -10.02 -25.29
C PRO A 858 37.46 -10.92 -26.04
N LYS A 859 37.80 -10.53 -27.28
CA LYS A 859 38.93 -11.11 -28.03
C LYS A 859 40.22 -10.49 -27.49
N LEU A 860 40.67 -10.99 -26.33
CA LEU A 860 41.89 -10.50 -25.66
C LEU A 860 43.12 -10.76 -26.51
N LEU A 861 43.28 -12.01 -26.96
CA LEU A 861 44.39 -12.47 -27.79
C LEU A 861 44.00 -12.33 -29.27
N GLN A 862 44.74 -11.50 -29.99
CA GLN A 862 44.57 -11.19 -31.42
C GLN A 862 45.88 -11.46 -32.18
N ASP A 863 45.77 -11.67 -33.49
CA ASP A 863 46.87 -11.88 -34.45
C ASP A 863 47.96 -12.88 -34.01
N VAL A 864 47.58 -13.89 -33.21
CA VAL A 864 48.55 -14.84 -32.65
C VAL A 864 49.13 -15.74 -33.73
N HIS A 865 50.45 -15.71 -33.85
CA HIS A 865 51.21 -16.49 -34.80
C HIS A 865 52.46 -17.09 -34.14
N ILE A 866 52.81 -18.32 -34.53
CA ILE A 866 54.03 -18.98 -34.06
C ILE A 866 55.08 -18.88 -35.16
N LYS A 867 56.21 -18.23 -34.86
CA LYS A 867 57.38 -18.14 -35.73
C LYS A 867 58.31 -19.33 -35.50
N ASP A 868 59.06 -19.69 -36.54
CA ASP A 868 60.11 -20.72 -36.53
C ASP A 868 59.69 -22.10 -35.97
N MET A 869 58.41 -22.46 -36.16
CA MET A 869 57.82 -23.73 -35.72
C MET A 869 58.58 -24.95 -36.26
N ARG A 870 58.98 -25.84 -35.34
CA ARG A 870 59.62 -27.13 -35.59
C ARG A 870 58.82 -28.24 -34.91
N ILE A 871 58.68 -29.35 -35.60
CA ILE A 871 58.07 -30.58 -35.10
C ILE A 871 59.16 -31.65 -35.09
N THR A 872 59.41 -32.28 -33.95
CA THR A 872 60.44 -33.32 -33.78
C THR A 872 59.82 -34.62 -33.30
N LEU A 873 60.47 -35.75 -33.61
CA LEU A 873 60.08 -37.08 -33.17
C LEU A 873 61.03 -37.56 -32.07
N HIS A 874 60.50 -37.89 -30.90
CA HIS A 874 61.29 -38.36 -29.76
C HIS A 874 60.73 -39.68 -29.22
N GLY A 875 61.23 -40.79 -29.74
CA GLY A 875 60.65 -42.11 -29.48
C GLY A 875 59.26 -42.23 -30.14
N GLU A 876 58.23 -42.52 -29.34
CA GLU A 876 56.84 -42.60 -29.80
C GLU A 876 56.09 -41.25 -29.71
N SER A 877 56.70 -40.21 -29.12
CA SER A 877 56.07 -38.89 -29.00
C SER A 877 56.47 -37.92 -30.12
N ILE A 878 55.54 -37.04 -30.45
CA ILE A 878 55.75 -35.89 -31.34
C ILE A 878 55.86 -34.65 -30.44
N LEU A 879 56.92 -33.87 -30.62
CA LEU A 879 57.19 -32.66 -29.84
C LEU A 879 57.20 -31.43 -30.76
N ALA A 880 56.89 -30.26 -30.20
CA ALA A 880 56.73 -29.01 -30.92
C ALA A 880 57.48 -27.86 -30.24
N SER A 881 58.20 -27.06 -31.04
CA SER A 881 59.08 -25.97 -30.59
C SER A 881 58.97 -24.77 -31.52
N GLY A 882 59.03 -23.54 -30.99
CA GLY A 882 58.88 -22.29 -31.76
C GLY A 882 58.57 -21.09 -30.88
N THR A 883 58.51 -19.87 -31.44
CA THR A 883 58.27 -18.64 -30.67
C THR A 883 56.86 -18.11 -30.94
N ILE A 884 56.03 -18.02 -29.89
CA ILE A 884 54.70 -17.42 -29.94
C ILE A 884 54.85 -15.90 -29.91
N TYR A 885 54.13 -15.21 -30.79
CA TYR A 885 53.89 -13.77 -30.77
C TYR A 885 52.38 -13.53 -30.73
N ALA A 886 51.90 -12.80 -29.73
CA ALA A 886 50.48 -12.52 -29.53
C ALA A 886 50.25 -11.03 -29.25
N HIS A 887 49.29 -10.42 -29.96
CA HIS A 887 48.80 -9.09 -29.62
C HIS A 887 47.71 -9.23 -28.55
N VAL A 888 47.82 -8.50 -27.45
CA VAL A 888 46.83 -8.48 -26.37
C VAL A 888 46.15 -7.12 -26.29
N VAL A 889 44.84 -7.12 -26.51
CA VAL A 889 43.98 -5.94 -26.43
C VAL A 889 43.10 -6.08 -25.19
N LEU A 890 43.26 -5.18 -24.21
CA LEU A 890 42.43 -5.22 -23.00
C LEU A 890 40.98 -4.76 -23.28
N PRO A 891 39.98 -5.20 -22.50
CA PRO A 891 38.59 -4.80 -22.71
C PRO A 891 38.41 -3.28 -22.61
N MET A 892 37.55 -2.70 -23.47
CA MET A 892 37.33 -1.26 -23.52
C MET A 892 37.03 -0.67 -22.13
N GLY A 893 37.84 0.32 -21.73
CA GLY A 893 37.79 0.95 -20.41
C GLY A 893 38.76 0.38 -19.38
N ILE A 894 39.41 -0.76 -19.61
CA ILE A 894 40.41 -1.34 -18.71
C ILE A 894 41.81 -0.96 -19.18
N ASN A 895 42.34 0.12 -18.60
CA ASN A 895 43.63 0.71 -18.94
C ASN A 895 44.57 0.59 -17.72
N VAL A 896 45.06 -0.63 -17.48
CA VAL A 896 46.01 -0.97 -16.40
C VAL A 896 47.32 -1.50 -16.99
N GLY A 897 48.42 -1.34 -16.26
CA GLY A 897 49.70 -1.98 -16.58
C GLY A 897 49.61 -3.49 -16.41
N LEU A 898 50.08 -4.25 -17.40
CA LEU A 898 50.11 -5.71 -17.39
C LEU A 898 51.51 -6.22 -17.68
N ASP A 899 52.01 -7.13 -16.85
CA ASP A 899 53.28 -7.85 -17.06
C ASP A 899 53.03 -9.36 -17.06
N ALA A 900 52.97 -9.96 -18.25
CA ALA A 900 52.64 -11.37 -18.44
C ALA A 900 53.89 -12.25 -18.42
N ARG A 901 54.22 -12.77 -17.24
CA ARG A 901 55.47 -13.51 -16.95
C ARG A 901 55.46 -14.97 -17.37
N LYS A 902 54.28 -15.60 -17.44
CA LYS A 902 54.15 -17.00 -17.87
C LYS A 902 52.84 -17.23 -18.63
N ILE A 903 52.86 -18.18 -19.57
CA ILE A 903 51.67 -18.67 -20.26
C ILE A 903 51.58 -20.19 -20.20
N TRP A 904 50.37 -20.73 -20.29
CA TRP A 904 50.10 -22.15 -20.40
C TRP A 904 48.91 -22.38 -21.35
N PRO A 905 49.14 -22.69 -22.64
CA PRO A 905 48.08 -22.96 -23.61
C PRO A 905 47.59 -24.41 -23.58
N ASP A 906 46.30 -24.62 -23.80
CA ASP A 906 45.66 -25.92 -24.00
C ASP A 906 44.77 -25.85 -25.27
N VAL A 907 45.31 -26.29 -26.42
CA VAL A 907 44.80 -25.91 -27.74
C VAL A 907 44.68 -27.08 -28.71
N LEU A 908 43.66 -27.06 -29.55
CA LEU A 908 43.44 -28.00 -30.66
C LEU A 908 44.06 -27.46 -31.96
N VAL A 909 44.64 -28.37 -32.76
CA VAL A 909 45.29 -28.08 -34.04
C VAL A 909 44.45 -28.59 -35.20
N PHE A 910 44.28 -27.75 -36.22
CA PHE A 910 43.41 -27.93 -37.39
C PHE A 910 44.22 -27.98 -38.69
N ASP A 911 43.77 -28.81 -39.64
CA ASP A 911 44.31 -28.82 -41.01
C ASP A 911 43.72 -27.65 -41.82
N GLY A 912 44.54 -26.61 -42.06
CA GLY A 912 44.11 -25.29 -42.56
C GLY A 912 43.48 -24.40 -41.48
N ASP A 913 42.88 -23.28 -41.89
CA ASP A 913 42.29 -22.27 -40.98
C ASP A 913 41.19 -22.80 -40.05
N VAL A 914 41.10 -22.15 -38.87
CA VAL A 914 40.10 -22.41 -37.84
C VAL A 914 38.70 -22.05 -38.38
N PRO A 915 37.66 -22.88 -38.17
CA PRO A 915 36.28 -22.50 -38.52
C PRO A 915 35.76 -21.32 -37.69
N ASP A 916 35.22 -20.30 -38.38
CA ASP A 916 34.55 -19.16 -37.76
C ASP A 916 33.21 -19.57 -37.14
N GLU A 917 32.88 -19.02 -35.96
CA GLU A 917 31.66 -19.38 -35.22
C GLU A 917 30.36 -18.90 -35.86
N ASN A 918 30.45 -18.09 -36.93
CA ASN A 918 29.30 -17.64 -37.73
C ASN A 918 28.97 -18.57 -38.91
N ASP A 919 29.91 -19.38 -39.40
CA ASP A 919 29.72 -20.22 -40.58
C ASP A 919 29.08 -21.57 -40.22
N THR A 920 27.84 -21.50 -39.71
CA THR A 920 26.96 -22.66 -39.47
C THR A 920 25.78 -22.70 -40.45
N SER A 921 26.10 -22.58 -41.75
CA SER A 921 25.16 -22.89 -42.84
C SER A 921 24.99 -24.41 -43.02
N ASP A 922 23.78 -24.82 -43.42
CA ASP A 922 23.36 -26.19 -43.76
C ASP A 922 23.43 -27.25 -42.64
N TYR A 923 22.36 -27.30 -41.83
CA TYR A 923 21.88 -28.55 -41.23
C TYR A 923 20.40 -28.79 -41.54
N SER A 924 20.04 -30.07 -41.73
CA SER A 924 18.75 -30.52 -42.29
C SER A 924 17.55 -30.26 -41.36
N TYR A 925 16.42 -29.91 -41.97
CA TYR A 925 15.15 -29.59 -41.31
C TYR A 925 14.36 -30.86 -40.92
N SER A 926 14.89 -31.66 -39.98
CA SER A 926 14.28 -32.95 -39.58
C SER A 926 14.22 -33.27 -38.07
N ASP A 927 15.18 -32.84 -37.23
CA ASP A 927 15.26 -33.28 -35.82
C ASP A 927 14.49 -32.41 -34.80
N VAL A 928 13.35 -31.85 -35.20
CA VAL A 928 12.58 -30.85 -34.42
C VAL A 928 11.72 -31.46 -33.28
N LEU A 929 12.11 -32.61 -32.73
CA LEU A 929 11.36 -33.35 -31.70
C LEU A 929 12.19 -33.74 -30.46
N GLY A 930 13.42 -33.23 -30.33
CA GLY A 930 14.31 -33.50 -29.19
C GLY A 930 14.60 -32.32 -28.25
N LEU A 931 14.31 -31.07 -28.61
CA LEU A 931 14.77 -29.88 -27.87
C LEU A 931 13.65 -29.10 -27.17
N PHE A 932 13.50 -29.32 -25.86
CA PHE A 932 12.99 -28.32 -24.92
C PHE A 932 13.78 -28.28 -23.59
N THR A 933 15.07 -28.59 -23.64
CA THR A 933 16.05 -28.18 -22.63
C THR A 933 16.93 -27.09 -23.22
N LEU A 934 16.74 -25.86 -22.75
CA LEU A 934 17.68 -24.76 -23.00
C LEU A 934 19.07 -25.18 -22.49
N PRO A 935 20.17 -24.92 -23.23
CA PRO A 935 21.50 -25.06 -22.67
C PRO A 935 21.61 -24.11 -21.47
N ALA A 936 22.03 -24.62 -20.32
CA ALA A 936 22.16 -23.82 -19.12
C ALA A 936 23.17 -22.67 -19.36
N LYS A 937 22.85 -21.47 -18.84
CA LYS A 937 23.87 -20.41 -18.71
C LYS A 937 25.10 -21.02 -18.00
N PRO A 938 26.35 -20.70 -18.43
CA PRO A 938 27.54 -21.19 -17.75
C PRO A 938 27.52 -20.75 -16.29
N THR A 939 27.48 -21.71 -15.37
CA THR A 939 27.36 -21.45 -13.93
C THR A 939 28.72 -21.13 -13.34
N PHE A 940 28.85 -19.94 -12.76
CA PHE A 940 30.03 -19.54 -12.00
C PHE A 940 30.23 -20.48 -10.79
N ASN A 941 31.35 -21.20 -10.77
CA ASN A 941 31.74 -22.11 -9.68
C ASN A 941 32.97 -21.56 -8.95
N TRP A 942 32.89 -21.48 -7.63
CA TRP A 942 34.02 -21.05 -6.80
C TRP A 942 35.02 -22.20 -6.55
N PRO A 943 36.34 -21.93 -6.42
CA PRO A 943 37.31 -22.96 -6.05
C PRO A 943 37.01 -23.52 -4.65
N SER A 944 36.61 -24.79 -4.59
CA SER A 944 36.26 -25.44 -3.33
C SER A 944 37.50 -25.66 -2.47
N ARG A 945 37.59 -24.94 -1.35
CA ARG A 945 38.78 -24.95 -0.48
C ARG A 945 38.94 -26.33 0.20
N THR A 946 39.91 -27.12 -0.24
CA THR A 946 40.17 -28.51 0.18
C THR A 946 40.75 -28.63 1.59
N SER A 947 39.95 -28.27 2.61
CA SER A 947 40.39 -28.30 4.00
C SER A 947 40.23 -29.67 4.68
N LYS A 948 41.22 -30.55 4.51
CA LYS A 948 41.68 -31.49 5.55
C LYS A 948 43.01 -32.13 5.15
N GLY A 949 44.06 -31.88 5.93
CA GLY A 949 45.35 -32.51 5.71
C GLY A 949 45.35 -33.98 6.14
N SER A 950 45.83 -34.86 5.26
CA SER A 950 46.40 -36.14 5.68
C SER A 950 47.91 -35.95 5.84
N LYS A 951 48.47 -36.34 6.99
CA LYS A 951 49.93 -36.39 7.19
C LYS A 951 50.45 -37.71 6.63
N ASP A 952 50.74 -37.77 5.34
CA ASP A 952 51.55 -38.86 4.80
C ASP A 952 52.57 -38.43 3.72
N LYS A 953 53.49 -39.34 3.40
CA LYS A 953 54.86 -38.97 2.99
C LYS A 953 55.07 -38.73 1.50
N LYS A 954 55.84 -37.67 1.21
CA LYS A 954 56.77 -37.53 0.07
C LYS A 954 56.26 -37.93 -1.33
N LYS A 955 55.57 -36.98 -1.98
CA LYS A 955 55.86 -36.61 -3.38
C LYS A 955 55.57 -35.12 -3.58
N LYS A 956 56.40 -34.43 -4.38
CA LYS A 956 56.02 -33.11 -4.93
C LYS A 956 55.11 -33.40 -6.12
N GLU A 957 53.81 -33.47 -5.88
CA GLU A 957 52.84 -33.38 -6.98
C GLU A 957 52.78 -31.92 -7.42
N ARG A 958 53.38 -31.64 -8.58
CA ARG A 958 53.32 -30.34 -9.27
C ARG A 958 51.83 -30.04 -9.51
N ALA A 959 51.38 -28.82 -9.19
CA ALA A 959 49.97 -28.46 -9.35
C ALA A 959 49.59 -28.44 -10.83
N THR A 960 49.05 -29.55 -11.34
CA THR A 960 48.65 -29.68 -12.73
C THR A 960 47.27 -29.07 -12.94
N ILE A 961 47.19 -28.11 -13.86
CA ILE A 961 45.91 -27.54 -14.31
C ILE A 961 45.06 -28.71 -14.87
N PRO A 962 43.75 -28.80 -14.55
CA PRO A 962 42.90 -29.89 -15.00
C PRO A 962 42.91 -30.05 -16.53
N LYS A 963 42.90 -31.29 -17.02
CA LYS A 963 42.80 -31.57 -18.47
C LYS A 963 41.34 -31.49 -18.88
N GLU A 964 40.95 -30.40 -19.53
CA GLU A 964 39.58 -30.22 -20.02
C GLU A 964 39.20 -31.39 -20.97
N PRO A 965 37.96 -31.91 -20.86
CA PRO A 965 37.49 -32.98 -21.73
C PRO A 965 37.46 -32.52 -23.19
N LEU A 966 37.73 -33.44 -24.12
CA LEU A 966 37.65 -33.14 -25.54
C LEU A 966 36.20 -32.81 -25.95
N PRO A 967 35.98 -31.87 -26.89
CA PRO A 967 34.65 -31.57 -27.41
C PRO A 967 34.02 -32.79 -28.06
N SER A 968 32.70 -32.95 -27.88
CA SER A 968 31.91 -34.04 -28.44
C SER A 968 30.69 -33.48 -29.19
N PRO A 969 30.57 -33.70 -30.51
CA PRO A 969 31.52 -34.38 -31.39
C PRO A 969 32.86 -33.61 -31.54
N LEU A 970 33.92 -34.32 -31.91
CA LEU A 970 35.22 -33.72 -32.25
C LEU A 970 35.10 -32.90 -33.55
N PRO A 971 35.58 -31.64 -33.61
CA PRO A 971 35.55 -30.81 -34.81
C PRO A 971 36.13 -31.50 -36.05
N GLU A 972 35.51 -31.33 -37.21
CA GLU A 972 35.83 -32.13 -38.41
C GLU A 972 37.29 -32.01 -38.86
N ARG A 973 37.87 -30.81 -38.80
CA ARG A 973 39.24 -30.52 -39.27
C ARG A 973 40.32 -30.57 -38.19
N ALA A 974 39.96 -30.85 -36.93
CA ALA A 974 40.92 -30.99 -35.84
C ALA A 974 41.60 -32.37 -35.86
N PHE A 975 42.92 -32.41 -35.62
CA PHE A 975 43.71 -33.65 -35.64
C PHE A 975 44.65 -33.85 -34.44
N ALA A 976 45.02 -32.80 -33.70
CA ALA A 976 45.91 -32.90 -32.54
C ALA A 976 45.56 -31.88 -31.44
N ARG A 977 46.18 -32.03 -30.27
CA ARG A 977 46.13 -31.13 -29.10
C ARG A 977 47.56 -30.81 -28.63
N ILE A 978 47.87 -29.54 -28.42
CA ILE A 978 49.13 -29.06 -27.82
C ILE A 978 48.83 -28.63 -26.39
N ARG A 979 49.62 -29.14 -25.43
CA ARG A 979 49.43 -28.89 -24.00
C ARG A 979 50.75 -29.10 -23.23
N PRO A 980 51.41 -28.05 -22.71
CA PRO A 980 52.65 -28.20 -21.95
C PRO A 980 52.48 -28.90 -20.59
N ASP A 981 53.53 -29.57 -20.12
CA ASP A 981 53.58 -30.20 -18.79
C ASP A 981 53.84 -29.19 -17.64
N ASP A 982 54.32 -27.99 -17.94
CA ASP A 982 54.47 -26.87 -17.01
C ASP A 982 54.33 -25.52 -17.75
N TRP A 983 54.23 -24.44 -16.99
CA TRP A 983 54.17 -23.07 -17.50
C TRP A 983 55.38 -22.68 -18.35
N LEU A 984 55.14 -22.07 -19.50
CA LEU A 984 56.16 -21.47 -20.36
C LEU A 984 56.47 -20.05 -19.88
N PRO A 985 57.75 -19.59 -19.91
CA PRO A 985 58.09 -18.20 -19.64
C PRO A 985 57.58 -17.28 -20.75
N ALA A 986 57.21 -16.06 -20.39
CA ALA A 986 56.74 -15.04 -21.32
C ALA A 986 57.23 -13.64 -20.92
N HIS A 987 57.24 -12.73 -21.90
CA HIS A 987 57.55 -11.32 -21.74
C HIS A 987 56.49 -10.48 -22.48
N SER A 988 56.12 -9.33 -21.92
CA SER A 988 55.12 -8.43 -22.52
C SER A 988 55.60 -6.98 -22.57
N GLU A 989 55.49 -6.35 -23.73
CA GLU A 989 55.83 -4.93 -23.94
C GLU A 989 54.57 -4.12 -24.30
N PRO A 990 54.37 -2.90 -23.72
CA PRO A 990 53.20 -2.08 -23.99
C PRO A 990 53.30 -1.33 -25.33
N ILE A 991 52.21 -1.34 -26.10
CA ILE A 991 52.07 -0.60 -27.36
C ILE A 991 51.45 0.77 -27.07
N THR A 992 52.02 1.84 -27.63
CA THR A 992 51.58 3.22 -27.39
C THR A 992 50.34 3.59 -28.21
N THR A 993 49.16 3.30 -27.68
CA THR A 993 47.86 3.65 -28.28
C THR A 993 47.42 5.10 -28.00
N PRO A 994 46.51 5.68 -28.81
CA PRO A 994 45.96 7.02 -28.58
C PRO A 994 45.12 7.13 -27.30
N VAL A 995 45.03 8.36 -26.75
CA VAL A 995 44.30 8.64 -25.51
C VAL A 995 42.78 8.46 -25.71
N GLY A 996 42.27 7.29 -25.33
CA GLY A 996 40.86 6.92 -25.39
C GLY A 996 40.61 5.50 -25.91
N ASP A 997 41.60 4.92 -26.59
CA ASP A 997 41.55 3.55 -27.09
C ASP A 997 41.93 2.53 -25.99
N ALA A 998 41.88 1.25 -26.33
CA ALA A 998 42.26 0.16 -25.43
C ALA A 998 43.77 0.19 -25.12
N ALA A 999 44.14 -0.35 -23.95
CA ALA A 999 45.53 -0.66 -23.66
C ALA A 999 45.95 -1.94 -24.41
N GLU A 1000 47.05 -1.86 -25.14
CA GLU A 1000 47.55 -2.92 -26.02
C GLU A 1000 48.97 -3.36 -25.61
N TYR A 1001 49.28 -4.63 -25.80
CA TYR A 1001 50.56 -5.25 -25.47
C TYR A 1001 50.98 -6.25 -26.56
N GLU A 1002 52.28 -6.37 -26.83
CA GLU A 1002 52.84 -7.52 -27.55
C GLU A 1002 53.41 -8.50 -26.53
N ILE A 1003 52.95 -9.75 -26.55
CA ILE A 1003 53.43 -10.84 -25.70
C ILE A 1003 54.26 -11.81 -26.55
N THR A 1004 55.45 -12.13 -26.06
CA THR A 1004 56.36 -13.14 -26.64
C THR A 1004 56.60 -14.28 -25.66
N ALA A 1005 56.67 -15.52 -26.16
CA ALA A 1005 56.96 -16.69 -25.35
C ALA A 1005 57.65 -17.79 -26.18
N GLU A 1006 58.63 -18.47 -25.60
CA GLU A 1006 59.33 -19.59 -26.25
C GLU A 1006 58.69 -20.93 -25.88
N VAL A 1007 58.32 -21.69 -26.91
CA VAL A 1007 57.84 -23.08 -26.82
C VAL A 1007 59.03 -23.98 -27.12
N VAL A 1008 59.37 -24.87 -26.19
CA VAL A 1008 60.45 -25.85 -26.37
C VAL A 1008 59.95 -27.24 -26.01
N ASP A 1009 59.99 -28.13 -27.01
CA ASP A 1009 59.77 -29.57 -26.94
C ASP A 1009 58.45 -29.98 -26.25
N VAL A 1010 57.37 -29.23 -26.53
CA VAL A 1010 56.03 -29.46 -25.98
C VAL A 1010 55.31 -30.60 -26.69
N PRO A 1011 54.63 -31.53 -25.99
CA PRO A 1011 53.90 -32.63 -26.62
C PRO A 1011 52.76 -32.21 -27.57
N LEU A 1012 52.69 -32.88 -28.71
CA LEU A 1012 51.59 -32.84 -29.68
C LEU A 1012 50.80 -34.16 -29.61
N GLU A 1013 49.73 -34.20 -28.82
CA GLU A 1013 48.85 -35.37 -28.70
C GLU A 1013 47.96 -35.52 -29.94
N VAL A 1014 47.94 -36.71 -30.57
CA VAL A 1014 47.04 -36.99 -31.70
C VAL A 1014 45.63 -37.29 -31.19
N LEU A 1015 44.60 -36.70 -31.81
CA LEU A 1015 43.21 -36.92 -31.40
C LEU A 1015 42.73 -38.32 -31.81
N PRO A 1016 41.92 -39.01 -30.99
CA PRO A 1016 41.47 -40.38 -31.27
C PRO A 1016 40.83 -40.55 -32.64
N GLY A 1017 41.40 -41.44 -33.47
CA GLY A 1017 40.91 -41.74 -34.81
C GLY A 1017 41.17 -40.66 -35.87
N ARG A 1018 42.02 -39.66 -35.58
CA ARG A 1018 42.37 -38.57 -36.52
C ARG A 1018 43.73 -38.74 -37.21
N ASP A 1019 44.33 -39.92 -37.12
CA ASP A 1019 45.60 -40.30 -37.74
C ASP A 1019 45.66 -40.03 -39.26
N SER A 1020 44.53 -40.18 -39.95
CA SER A 1020 44.38 -39.88 -41.38
C SER A 1020 44.54 -38.39 -41.69
N LEU A 1021 44.03 -37.50 -40.84
CA LEU A 1021 44.18 -36.05 -40.96
C LEU A 1021 45.60 -35.61 -40.63
N LEU A 1022 46.23 -36.19 -39.60
CA LEU A 1022 47.66 -35.94 -39.32
C LEU A 1022 48.53 -36.34 -40.52
N ARG A 1023 48.28 -37.49 -41.15
CA ARG A 1023 48.99 -37.93 -42.36
C ARG A 1023 48.74 -37.00 -43.55
N SER A 1024 47.51 -36.52 -43.74
CA SER A 1024 47.17 -35.46 -44.72
C SER A 1024 48.00 -34.20 -44.48
N PHE A 1025 48.04 -33.71 -43.24
CA PHE A 1025 48.77 -32.50 -42.88
C PHE A 1025 50.29 -32.64 -43.07
N VAL A 1026 50.90 -33.74 -42.61
CA VAL A 1026 52.33 -34.00 -42.80
C VAL A 1026 52.69 -34.14 -44.29
N ALA A 1027 51.84 -34.79 -45.09
CA ALA A 1027 52.03 -34.81 -46.54
C ALA A 1027 51.98 -33.41 -47.17
N LYS A 1028 51.04 -32.55 -46.73
CA LYS A 1028 51.01 -31.14 -47.14
C LYS A 1028 52.30 -30.41 -46.77
N VAL A 1029 52.85 -30.58 -45.57
CA VAL A 1029 54.14 -29.94 -45.18
C VAL A 1029 55.29 -30.38 -46.10
N LEU A 1030 55.36 -31.68 -46.44
CA LEU A 1030 56.45 -32.23 -47.25
C LEU A 1030 56.38 -31.80 -48.72
N PHE A 1031 55.18 -31.58 -49.27
CA PHE A 1031 54.97 -31.30 -50.69
C PHE A 1031 54.59 -29.84 -51.03
N SER A 1032 54.34 -28.96 -50.04
CA SER A 1032 53.93 -27.53 -50.24
C SER A 1032 55.05 -26.55 -50.65
N GLY A 1033 56.23 -27.05 -51.05
CA GLY A 1033 57.29 -26.22 -51.61
C GLY A 1033 57.94 -25.27 -50.58
N ARG A 1034 57.93 -23.95 -50.87
CA ARG A 1034 58.54 -22.92 -49.98
C ARG A 1034 57.56 -22.31 -48.99
N GLU A 1035 56.25 -22.46 -49.18
CA GLU A 1035 55.23 -21.69 -48.44
C GLU A 1035 54.70 -22.42 -47.19
N GLY A 1036 54.97 -23.72 -47.07
CA GLY A 1036 54.52 -24.57 -45.97
C GLY A 1036 53.03 -24.91 -46.00
N ALA A 1037 52.61 -25.74 -45.04
CA ALA A 1037 51.18 -25.98 -44.77
C ALA A 1037 50.71 -25.06 -43.64
N LEU A 1038 49.47 -24.61 -43.74
CA LEU A 1038 48.82 -23.79 -42.72
C LEU A 1038 48.10 -24.68 -41.70
N ALA A 1039 48.38 -24.47 -40.41
CA ALA A 1039 47.68 -25.09 -39.30
C ALA A 1039 46.93 -24.01 -38.51
N GLY A 1040 45.61 -24.14 -38.41
CA GLY A 1040 44.81 -23.36 -37.47
C GLY A 1040 44.96 -23.90 -36.06
N VAL A 1041 44.92 -23.02 -35.06
CA VAL A 1041 45.03 -23.40 -33.64
C VAL A 1041 43.95 -22.70 -32.84
N LYS A 1042 43.12 -23.44 -32.08
CA LYS A 1042 42.02 -22.87 -31.26
C LYS A 1042 41.92 -23.60 -29.92
N GLY A 1043 41.69 -22.87 -28.82
CA GLY A 1043 41.50 -23.47 -27.50
C GLY A 1043 41.40 -22.43 -26.39
N THR A 1044 41.97 -22.75 -25.23
CA THR A 1044 42.05 -21.86 -24.08
C THR A 1044 43.50 -21.68 -23.63
N ALA A 1045 43.77 -20.61 -22.89
CA ALA A 1045 45.06 -20.37 -22.25
C ALA A 1045 44.87 -19.95 -20.79
N ALA A 1046 45.87 -20.28 -19.98
CA ALA A 1046 46.13 -19.63 -18.70
C ALA A 1046 47.33 -18.69 -18.82
N VAL A 1047 47.31 -17.59 -18.08
CA VAL A 1047 48.36 -16.55 -18.07
C VAL A 1047 48.63 -16.15 -16.64
N ALA A 1048 49.89 -16.20 -16.22
CA ALA A 1048 50.34 -15.71 -14.93
C ALA A 1048 50.92 -14.30 -15.14
N ALA A 1049 50.18 -13.27 -14.72
CA ALA A 1049 50.55 -11.87 -14.92
C ALA A 1049 50.55 -11.05 -13.62
N ALA A 1050 51.51 -10.13 -13.49
CA ALA A 1050 51.44 -9.05 -12.52
C ALA A 1050 50.60 -7.89 -13.10
N VAL A 1051 49.93 -7.14 -12.23
CA VAL A 1051 49.09 -5.99 -12.60
C VAL A 1051 49.58 -4.77 -11.85
N ASP A 1052 49.95 -3.72 -12.59
CA ASP A 1052 50.42 -2.47 -12.00
C ASP A 1052 49.35 -1.84 -11.10
N GLY A 1053 49.81 -1.31 -9.97
CA GLY A 1053 48.97 -0.59 -9.02
C GLY A 1053 47.98 -1.43 -8.23
N LEU A 1054 48.18 -2.75 -8.17
CA LEU A 1054 47.46 -3.64 -7.25
C LEU A 1054 48.22 -3.77 -5.91
N PRO A 1055 47.87 -3.03 -4.85
CA PRO A 1055 48.55 -3.15 -3.56
C PRO A 1055 48.23 -4.49 -2.90
N VAL A 1056 49.23 -5.36 -2.79
CA VAL A 1056 49.14 -6.61 -2.04
C VAL A 1056 49.79 -6.41 -0.67
N ARG A 1057 49.07 -6.80 0.40
CA ARG A 1057 49.60 -6.84 1.76
C ARG A 1057 50.31 -8.15 2.02
N ASP A 1058 51.57 -8.02 2.36
CA ASP A 1058 52.34 -9.03 3.06
C ASP A 1058 51.87 -9.12 4.51
N ARG A 1059 52.22 -10.22 5.20
CA ARG A 1059 51.92 -10.37 6.62
C ARG A 1059 53.00 -9.73 7.46
N ASP A 1060 52.60 -9.35 8.65
CA ASP A 1060 53.42 -8.69 9.66
C ASP A 1060 54.62 -9.58 10.08
N ASP A 1061 55.67 -8.94 10.57
CA ASP A 1061 57.04 -9.46 10.72
C ASP A 1061 57.14 -10.74 11.60
N ASP A 1062 58.05 -11.69 11.24
CA ASP A 1062 58.84 -12.55 12.16
C ASP A 1062 59.66 -13.67 11.46
N ASP A 1063 59.38 -14.05 10.20
CA ASP A 1063 60.11 -15.09 9.45
C ASP A 1063 61.19 -14.50 8.49
N ASP A 1064 62.39 -14.22 9.01
CA ASP A 1064 63.61 -13.89 8.23
C ASP A 1064 64.15 -15.15 7.48
N ASP A 1065 63.64 -15.48 6.28
CA ASP A 1065 64.31 -16.38 5.29
C ASP A 1065 63.55 -16.50 3.92
N ASP A 1066 63.39 -15.40 3.16
CA ASP A 1066 63.20 -15.48 1.69
C ASP A 1066 63.66 -14.20 0.95
N ASP A 1067 64.31 -14.35 -0.20
CA ASP A 1067 65.06 -13.28 -0.86
C ASP A 1067 64.20 -12.44 -1.83
N GLY A 1068 64.07 -11.15 -1.55
CA GLY A 1068 63.98 -10.06 -2.55
C GLY A 1068 62.82 -10.01 -3.56
N SER A 1069 62.10 -8.88 -3.57
CA SER A 1069 61.41 -8.32 -4.76
C SER A 1069 60.30 -9.16 -5.44
N GLY A 1070 59.69 -10.10 -4.72
CA GLY A 1070 58.61 -10.96 -5.23
C GLY A 1070 57.29 -10.24 -5.56
N GLU A 1071 57.25 -9.45 -6.64
CA GLU A 1071 56.02 -8.85 -7.16
C GLU A 1071 54.95 -9.92 -7.44
N HIS A 1072 53.76 -9.69 -6.90
CA HIS A 1072 52.72 -10.71 -6.80
C HIS A 1072 51.99 -10.95 -8.14
N VAL A 1073 52.12 -12.17 -8.65
CA VAL A 1073 51.51 -12.63 -9.91
C VAL A 1073 50.11 -13.22 -9.69
N MET A 1074 49.17 -12.94 -10.58
CA MET A 1074 47.81 -13.53 -10.63
C MET A 1074 47.70 -14.57 -11.75
N GLU A 1075 47.03 -15.69 -11.47
CA GLU A 1075 46.80 -16.78 -12.43
C GLU A 1075 45.42 -16.65 -13.08
N LEU A 1076 45.38 -16.05 -14.27
CA LEU A 1076 44.17 -15.96 -15.10
C LEU A 1076 44.01 -17.24 -15.92
N THR A 1077 42.78 -17.74 -16.06
CA THR A 1077 42.48 -19.05 -16.66
C THR A 1077 41.28 -19.00 -17.60
N GLY A 1078 41.18 -19.95 -18.54
CA GLY A 1078 40.05 -20.06 -19.46
C GLY A 1078 39.97 -18.94 -20.50
N LEU A 1079 41.10 -18.26 -20.79
CA LEU A 1079 41.15 -17.17 -21.76
C LEU A 1079 41.03 -17.75 -23.17
N PRO A 1080 40.03 -17.35 -23.98
CA PRO A 1080 39.81 -17.95 -25.29
C PRO A 1080 40.90 -17.57 -26.29
N PHE A 1081 41.30 -18.53 -27.12
CA PHE A 1081 42.45 -18.43 -28.03
C PHE A 1081 42.10 -18.90 -29.44
N SER A 1082 42.56 -18.15 -30.45
CA SER A 1082 42.61 -18.58 -31.86
C SER A 1082 43.79 -17.94 -32.58
N GLY A 1083 44.52 -18.71 -33.39
CA GLY A 1083 45.63 -18.23 -34.22
C GLY A 1083 45.95 -19.18 -35.37
N SER A 1084 47.00 -18.89 -36.14
CA SER A 1084 47.46 -19.75 -37.23
C SER A 1084 48.98 -19.83 -37.34
N VAL A 1085 49.48 -20.94 -37.90
CA VAL A 1085 50.90 -21.29 -37.96
C VAL A 1085 51.21 -21.86 -39.34
N ARG A 1086 52.29 -21.39 -39.98
CA ARG A 1086 52.82 -22.03 -41.20
C ARG A 1086 53.97 -22.97 -40.85
N VAL A 1087 53.76 -24.27 -41.06
CA VAL A 1087 54.79 -25.30 -40.87
C VAL A 1087 55.45 -25.57 -42.23
N GLY A 1088 56.74 -25.25 -42.36
CA GLY A 1088 57.51 -25.43 -43.58
C GLY A 1088 58.45 -26.65 -43.52
N ARG A 1089 58.93 -27.11 -44.68
CA ARG A 1089 59.80 -28.30 -44.81
C ARG A 1089 61.17 -28.23 -44.09
N LYS A 1090 61.52 -27.09 -43.48
CA LYS A 1090 62.70 -26.96 -42.57
C LYS A 1090 62.35 -27.15 -41.09
N GLY A 1091 61.07 -27.30 -40.75
CA GLY A 1091 60.55 -27.52 -39.40
C GLY A 1091 59.96 -28.92 -39.20
N LEU A 1092 60.45 -29.89 -39.98
CA LEU A 1092 60.25 -31.35 -39.85
C LEU A 1092 61.62 -32.04 -39.98
#